data_AF-A0A7W1HU72-F1
#
_entry.id   AF-A0A7W1HU72-F1
#
_cell.length_a   1.000
_cell.length_b   1.000
_cell.length_c   1.000
_cell.angle_alpha   90.00
_cell.angle_beta   90.00
_cell.angle_gamma   90.00
#
_symmetry.space_group_name_H-M   'P 1'
#
loop_
_entity.id
_entity.type
_entity.pdbx_description
1 polymer ?
#
loop_
_entity_poly.entity_id
_entity_poly.type
_entity_poly.pdbx_seq_one_letter_code
_entity_poly.pdbx_strand_id
1 'polypeptide(L)'
;MKNRKIFSFLILFVWLFAANENISAQRRKSPPKKNVVVKSAKIISVILPRNLLPEQQRRLDTFNFVWQTIKSNYFDQTFSGLDWDKIKKEFEPRVLKTASDNQLHDILQEMINRLDRSHFAVIPPEVYQAIERAKAKAKAKEKKQRATDDKENSEEEVTEEDLISEDYSARFGIGIDLRLIDNRFVITRIEKNSAAETAGLKAGYAIEKINDVSLAELLKQIEIYYANIRNVKRRLPAQIIDSMLNGEEDSFVTLSVAGETEPLKEFKIRREKLKGEAVSLGKNYPEQFLKFETASLNDEVGFVKFNLFALPVVEKFCSALTQLKDKKAIIIDLRGNGGGILGSLIGLGGMLTEKSIDLGTSIYKVGSENMSALSKAKNYKGKLVFLVDNQTVSAAEVFAAALQENRRALIVGEKTAGEALPAVSVQLPTGAVLLYPIANFKTRNGNFLEGKGIEPNYVVALDRKSLLAGEDKQLETALRIIKENKDFPKSLEGAITIVTENRNSPPPAPKPIPVPIGKKLAEVTIRAENPPLPPKTVDKKDEKALRVIADFVNKIGGAEAFTKINSYILKGKSAVDVRGSKADLEISIFRQKPGKYAEIMKSDVLGEVRQVYNGKKSFVQADYGLDTDLTTEVDTARIEIFSPINNLIKNDAFKSLTYQGIFDRQGRKAHIIEAETAEYTNVAMAFDVETKLLVSYIQQFYGVSYGDYRQIENLLLPFDIEREGFMNIELEEIKLNPAIEESIFMKKENCFDRGN
;
A
#
# COMPACT_ATOMS: atom_id res chain seq x y z
N MET A 1 22.73 -29.79 -6.09
CA MET A 1 22.46 -28.61 -5.21
C MET A 1 22.34 -27.30 -6.02
N LYS A 2 21.45 -27.24 -7.02
CA LYS A 2 21.25 -26.06 -7.91
C LYS A 2 19.85 -25.40 -7.83
N ASN A 3 18.91 -25.92 -7.02
CA ASN A 3 17.50 -25.50 -7.02
C ASN A 3 17.08 -24.78 -5.72
N ARG A 4 17.69 -23.62 -5.40
CA ARG A 4 17.49 -22.92 -4.11
C ARG A 4 16.63 -21.64 -4.15
N LYS A 5 15.97 -21.28 -5.27
CA LYS A 5 15.40 -19.92 -5.43
C LYS A 5 14.09 -19.84 -6.22
N ILE A 6 13.04 -20.53 -5.77
CA ILE A 6 11.73 -20.54 -6.45
C ILE A 6 10.67 -19.71 -5.68
N PHE A 7 10.95 -19.33 -4.44
CA PHE A 7 9.94 -18.89 -3.48
C PHE A 7 9.60 -17.39 -3.52
N SER A 8 9.84 -16.63 -4.61
CA SER A 8 9.98 -15.16 -4.47
C SER A 8 9.47 -14.32 -5.63
N PHE A 9 8.22 -14.47 -6.06
CA PHE A 9 7.62 -13.45 -6.95
C PHE A 9 6.27 -12.92 -6.47
N LEU A 10 5.31 -13.79 -6.12
CA LEU A 10 4.13 -13.35 -5.37
C LEU A 10 4.45 -13.14 -3.88
N ILE A 11 5.29 -14.05 -3.38
CA ILE A 11 5.84 -14.08 -2.03
C ILE A 11 6.87 -12.95 -1.83
N LEU A 12 7.54 -12.40 -2.85
CA LEU A 12 8.38 -11.21 -2.58
C LEU A 12 7.52 -10.00 -2.18
N PHE A 13 6.34 -9.84 -2.78
CA PHE A 13 5.42 -8.74 -2.45
C PHE A 13 4.64 -8.94 -1.15
N VAL A 14 4.31 -10.18 -0.75
CA VAL A 14 3.53 -10.45 0.47
C VAL A 14 4.36 -10.96 1.66
N TRP A 15 5.46 -11.67 1.42
CA TRP A 15 6.35 -12.24 2.47
C TRP A 15 7.39 -11.24 3.00
N LEU A 16 7.59 -10.10 2.32
CA LEU A 16 8.33 -8.97 2.90
C LEU A 16 7.65 -8.38 4.15
N PHE A 17 6.46 -8.86 4.53
CA PHE A 17 5.66 -8.32 5.64
C PHE A 17 5.70 -9.14 6.94
N ALA A 18 6.31 -10.33 6.99
CA ALA A 18 6.33 -11.18 8.19
C ALA A 18 7.65 -11.97 8.36
N ALA A 19 8.60 -11.49 9.18
CA ALA A 19 9.63 -12.34 9.81
C ALA A 19 10.40 -11.59 10.93
N ASN A 20 10.27 -12.01 12.21
CA ASN A 20 11.24 -12.86 12.92
C ASN A 20 11.01 -12.91 14.46
N GLU A 21 11.04 -14.10 15.09
CA GLU A 21 11.47 -14.30 16.49
C GLU A 21 12.20 -15.66 16.61
N ASN A 22 13.41 -15.66 17.21
CA ASN A 22 13.94 -16.74 18.08
C ASN A 22 15.41 -16.49 18.51
N ILE A 23 15.70 -16.50 19.83
CA ILE A 23 17.02 -16.89 20.40
C ILE A 23 16.83 -17.66 21.74
N SER A 24 17.67 -18.69 21.88
CA SER A 24 17.82 -19.86 22.77
C SER A 24 18.03 -19.70 24.30
N ALA A 25 17.78 -20.80 25.03
CA ALA A 25 18.15 -21.04 26.43
C ALA A 25 19.13 -22.23 26.61
N GLN A 26 20.03 -22.16 27.60
CA GLN A 26 20.79 -23.29 28.15
C GLN A 26 20.60 -23.38 29.68
N ARG A 27 20.47 -24.64 30.14
CA ARG A 27 20.13 -25.12 31.50
C ARG A 27 21.18 -24.82 32.59
N ARG A 28 20.73 -24.70 33.86
CA ARG A 28 21.24 -25.48 35.02
C ARG A 28 20.46 -25.25 36.35
N LYS A 29 19.96 -26.39 36.88
CA LYS A 29 19.81 -26.88 38.28
C LYS A 29 19.56 -25.90 39.46
N SER A 30 18.47 -26.16 40.18
CA SER A 30 18.11 -25.66 41.52
C SER A 30 18.96 -26.29 42.66
N PRO A 31 19.13 -25.58 43.80
CA PRO A 31 18.56 -26.04 45.09
C PRO A 31 18.17 -24.85 46.04
N PRO A 32 17.96 -25.01 47.37
CA PRO A 32 16.63 -25.08 47.99
C PRO A 32 16.29 -23.95 48.99
N LYS A 33 15.02 -23.98 49.44
CA LYS A 33 14.32 -23.11 50.40
C LYS A 33 15.10 -22.77 51.69
N LYS A 34 15.04 -21.51 52.14
CA LYS A 34 15.09 -21.12 53.55
C LYS A 34 14.15 -19.96 53.87
N ASN A 35 13.42 -20.13 54.97
CA ASN A 35 12.49 -19.19 55.60
C ASN A 35 13.22 -17.94 56.11
N VAL A 36 12.63 -16.76 55.90
CA VAL A 36 12.96 -15.56 56.68
C VAL A 36 11.66 -14.87 57.11
N VAL A 37 11.57 -14.70 58.43
CA VAL A 37 10.51 -14.03 59.18
C VAL A 37 10.55 -12.52 58.89
N VAL A 38 9.42 -11.92 58.51
CA VAL A 38 9.28 -10.48 58.31
C VAL A 38 8.72 -9.84 59.58
N LYS A 39 9.49 -8.90 60.16
CA LYS A 39 9.00 -7.95 61.19
C LYS A 39 8.23 -6.80 60.52
N SER A 40 7.14 -6.43 61.16
CA SER A 40 6.14 -5.43 60.78
C SER A 40 6.67 -3.99 60.68
N ALA A 41 6.25 -3.27 59.65
CA ALA A 41 6.27 -1.81 59.61
C ALA A 41 5.15 -1.24 58.71
N LYS A 42 4.31 -0.41 59.33
CA LYS A 42 3.41 0.63 58.81
C LYS A 42 2.59 0.35 57.54
N ILE A 43 1.29 0.20 57.76
CA ILE A 43 0.23 0.34 56.75
C ILE A 43 0.28 1.76 56.19
N ILE A 44 0.92 1.92 55.03
CA ILE A 44 0.56 2.97 54.08
C ILE A 44 -0.61 2.41 53.29
N SER A 45 -1.73 3.12 53.29
CA SER A 45 -2.89 2.83 52.43
C SER A 45 -2.40 2.65 50.98
N VAL A 46 -2.32 1.40 50.53
CA VAL A 46 -2.17 1.07 49.12
C VAL A 46 -3.55 1.26 48.52
N ILE A 47 -3.71 2.37 47.80
CA ILE A 47 -4.81 2.54 46.84
C ILE A 47 -4.70 1.34 45.87
N LEU A 48 -5.68 0.44 45.90
CA LEU A 48 -5.84 -0.59 44.86
C LEU A 48 -5.82 0.10 43.49
N PRO A 49 -5.19 -0.48 42.44
CA PRO A 49 -5.19 0.13 41.12
C PRO A 49 -6.64 0.32 40.69
N ARG A 50 -7.01 1.58 40.37
CA ARG A 50 -8.32 1.90 39.78
C ARG A 50 -8.47 1.02 38.55
N ASN A 51 -9.49 0.17 38.52
CA ASN A 51 -9.94 -0.44 37.26
C ASN A 51 -10.17 0.71 36.27
N LEU A 52 -9.41 0.74 35.18
CA LEU A 52 -9.58 1.74 34.14
C LEU A 52 -11.00 1.63 33.60
N LEU A 53 -11.62 2.76 33.29
CA LEU A 53 -12.89 2.76 32.57
C LEU A 53 -12.67 2.08 31.21
N PRO A 54 -13.67 1.37 30.64
CA PRO A 54 -13.51 0.70 29.34
C PRO A 54 -12.96 1.60 28.24
N GLU A 55 -13.36 2.87 28.20
CA GLU A 55 -12.83 3.84 27.25
C GLU A 55 -11.36 4.23 27.50
N GLN A 56 -10.96 4.37 28.77
CA GLN A 56 -9.56 4.63 29.12
C GLN A 56 -8.68 3.44 28.74
N GLN A 57 -9.18 2.21 28.93
CA GLN A 57 -8.50 1.00 28.48
C GLN A 57 -8.38 0.97 26.95
N ARG A 58 -9.48 1.24 26.20
CA ARG A 58 -9.45 1.32 24.73
C ARG A 58 -8.43 2.33 24.23
N ARG A 59 -8.33 3.50 24.86
CA ARG A 59 -7.35 4.54 24.51
C ARG A 59 -5.91 4.08 24.79
N LEU A 60 -5.68 3.43 25.93
CA LEU A 60 -4.37 2.85 26.26
C LEU A 60 -3.97 1.74 25.30
N ASP A 61 -4.91 0.85 24.92
CA ASP A 61 -4.68 -0.22 23.96
C ASP A 61 -4.37 0.34 22.57
N THR A 62 -5.07 1.39 22.15
CA THR A 62 -4.79 2.11 20.90
C THR A 62 -3.38 2.71 20.91
N PHE A 63 -2.97 3.34 22.00
CA PHE A 63 -1.61 3.85 22.15
C PHE A 63 -0.55 2.75 22.07
N ASN A 64 -0.75 1.65 22.80
CA ASN A 64 0.16 0.51 22.78
C ASN A 64 0.24 -0.11 21.38
N PHE A 65 -0.88 -0.19 20.66
CA PHE A 65 -0.94 -0.67 19.29
C PHE A 65 -0.12 0.21 18.34
N VAL A 66 -0.32 1.53 18.36
CA VAL A 66 0.46 2.47 17.53
C VAL A 66 1.95 2.34 17.83
N TRP A 67 2.32 2.37 19.11
CA TRP A 67 3.71 2.28 19.54
C TRP A 67 4.38 0.97 19.09
N GLN A 68 3.69 -0.16 19.27
CA GLN A 68 4.18 -1.49 18.90
C GLN A 68 4.25 -1.64 17.37
N THR A 69 3.29 -1.10 16.64
CA THR A 69 3.26 -1.11 15.17
C THR A 69 4.50 -0.42 14.61
N ILE A 70 4.81 0.79 15.09
CA ILE A 70 6.02 1.52 14.68
C ILE A 70 7.28 0.74 15.08
N LYS A 71 7.36 0.23 16.32
CA LYS A 71 8.51 -0.56 16.79
C LYS A 71 8.78 -1.78 15.89
N SER A 72 7.71 -2.42 15.43
CA SER A 72 7.77 -3.67 14.67
C SER A 72 8.11 -3.44 13.21
N ASN A 73 7.57 -2.38 12.60
CA ASN A 73 7.49 -2.24 11.15
C ASN A 73 8.28 -1.06 10.57
N TYR A 74 8.63 -0.07 11.37
CA TYR A 74 9.39 1.09 10.91
C TYR A 74 10.79 0.68 10.44
N PHE A 75 11.21 1.18 9.29
CA PHE A 75 12.44 0.73 8.63
C PHE A 75 13.71 1.17 9.37
N ASP A 76 13.70 2.36 9.99
CA ASP A 76 14.85 2.89 10.72
C ASP A 76 14.84 2.36 12.16
N GLN A 77 15.67 1.35 12.40
CA GLN A 77 15.81 0.69 13.71
C GLN A 77 16.42 1.61 14.78
N THR A 78 17.00 2.74 14.39
CA THR A 78 17.50 3.74 15.34
C THR A 78 16.43 4.73 15.78
N PHE A 79 15.25 4.72 15.14
CA PHE A 79 14.16 5.67 15.40
C PHE A 79 14.64 7.12 15.38
N SER A 80 15.40 7.51 14.34
CA SER A 80 16.04 8.83 14.27
C SER A 80 16.99 9.12 15.44
N GLY A 81 17.61 8.08 16.01
CA GLY A 81 18.49 8.15 17.19
C GLY A 81 17.76 8.21 18.53
N LEU A 82 16.46 7.96 18.57
CA LEU A 82 15.64 8.01 19.79
C LEU A 82 15.53 6.65 20.48
N ASP A 83 15.44 6.68 21.81
CA ASP A 83 15.02 5.51 22.60
C ASP A 83 13.50 5.39 22.58
N TRP A 84 12.99 4.53 21.69
CA TRP A 84 11.54 4.35 21.49
C TRP A 84 10.81 3.79 22.72
N ASP A 85 11.49 2.98 23.55
CA ASP A 85 10.94 2.47 24.82
C ASP A 85 10.83 3.60 25.86
N LYS A 86 11.78 4.54 25.86
CA LYS A 86 11.71 5.75 26.71
C LYS A 86 10.59 6.68 26.26
N ILE A 87 10.40 6.87 24.94
CA ILE A 87 9.27 7.64 24.41
C ILE A 87 7.93 7.05 24.88
N LYS A 88 7.77 5.72 24.88
CA LYS A 88 6.55 5.08 25.44
C LYS A 88 6.27 5.53 26.87
N LYS A 89 7.28 5.45 27.74
CA LYS A 89 7.17 5.79 29.17
C LYS A 89 6.86 7.27 29.41
N GLU A 90 7.30 8.14 28.50
CA GLU A 90 7.00 9.58 28.54
C GLU A 90 5.52 9.86 28.21
N PHE A 91 4.96 9.18 27.20
CA PHE A 91 3.63 9.46 26.68
C PHE A 91 2.49 8.70 27.39
N GLU A 92 2.76 7.49 27.88
CA GLU A 92 1.74 6.63 28.52
C GLU A 92 1.00 7.30 29.70
N PRO A 93 1.66 8.03 30.63
CA PRO A 93 0.95 8.75 31.69
C PRO A 93 0.04 9.87 31.19
N ARG A 94 0.31 10.43 30.00
CA ARG A 94 -0.54 11.44 29.36
C ARG A 94 -1.77 10.79 28.76
N VAL A 95 -1.62 9.64 28.11
CA VAL A 95 -2.73 8.83 27.58
C VAL A 95 -3.72 8.46 28.67
N LEU A 96 -3.24 7.98 29.82
CA LEU A 96 -4.08 7.63 30.97
C LEU A 96 -4.89 8.80 31.54
N LYS A 97 -4.47 10.05 31.28
CA LYS A 97 -5.15 11.28 31.72
C LYS A 97 -6.09 11.87 30.68
N THR A 98 -6.09 11.34 29.45
CA THR A 98 -6.96 11.85 28.37
C THR A 98 -8.43 11.63 28.68
N ALA A 99 -9.23 12.67 28.43
CA ALA A 99 -10.68 12.64 28.59
C ALA A 99 -11.41 12.23 27.31
N SER A 100 -10.77 12.36 26.13
CA SER A 100 -11.40 12.11 24.83
C SER A 100 -10.45 11.48 23.82
N ASP A 101 -11.01 10.91 22.76
CA ASP A 101 -10.25 10.30 21.66
C ASP A 101 -9.48 11.35 20.85
N ASN A 102 -10.01 12.58 20.70
CA ASN A 102 -9.27 13.71 20.09
C ASN A 102 -7.97 14.03 20.83
N GLN A 103 -8.02 14.10 22.17
CA GLN A 103 -6.82 14.33 22.98
C GLN A 103 -5.82 13.17 22.84
N LEU A 104 -6.31 11.94 22.68
CA LEU A 104 -5.45 10.80 22.37
C LEU A 104 -4.79 10.98 21.00
N HIS A 105 -5.55 11.31 19.95
CA HIS A 105 -4.99 11.49 18.60
C HIS A 105 -3.90 12.56 18.56
N ASP A 106 -4.07 13.67 19.27
CA ASP A 106 -3.05 14.71 19.43
C ASP A 106 -1.76 14.16 20.09
N ILE A 107 -1.92 13.39 21.17
CA ILE A 107 -0.80 12.75 21.88
C ILE A 107 -0.10 11.73 20.98
N LEU A 108 -0.85 10.94 20.21
CA LEU A 108 -0.28 9.99 19.26
C LEU A 108 0.49 10.71 18.15
N GLN A 109 -0.08 11.77 17.58
CA GLN A 109 0.58 12.57 16.56
C GLN A 109 1.87 13.21 17.11
N GLU A 110 1.84 13.77 18.32
CA GLU A 110 3.01 14.32 18.97
C GLU A 110 4.10 13.26 19.20
N MET A 111 3.72 12.04 19.60
CA MET A 111 4.64 10.93 19.77
C MET A 111 5.37 10.58 18.46
N ILE A 112 4.63 10.41 17.36
CA ILE A 112 5.21 10.00 16.08
C ILE A 112 6.00 11.13 15.41
N ASN A 113 5.64 12.39 15.67
CA ASN A 113 6.38 13.56 15.20
C ASN A 113 7.82 13.62 15.73
N ARG A 114 8.10 12.98 16.86
CA ARG A 114 9.48 12.88 17.39
C ARG A 114 10.42 12.22 16.39
N LEU A 115 9.92 11.35 15.52
CA LEU A 115 10.72 10.67 14.50
C LEU A 115 11.18 11.61 13.38
N ASP A 116 10.52 12.77 13.20
CA ASP A 116 10.82 13.78 12.18
C ASP A 116 11.01 13.18 10.77
N ARG A 117 9.98 12.48 10.30
CA ARG A 117 9.93 11.89 8.95
C ARG A 117 8.58 12.10 8.30
N SER A 118 8.58 12.09 6.97
CA SER A 118 7.37 12.07 6.17
C SER A 118 6.57 10.78 6.36
N HIS A 119 5.36 10.77 5.80
CA HIS A 119 4.40 9.66 5.84
C HIS A 119 4.04 9.13 7.24
N PHE A 120 4.24 9.93 8.29
CA PHE A 120 3.64 9.71 9.61
C PHE A 120 2.42 10.62 9.78
N ALA A 121 1.25 10.03 10.00
CA ALA A 121 0.06 10.76 10.36
C ALA A 121 -0.89 9.89 11.20
N VAL A 122 -1.48 10.48 12.23
CA VAL A 122 -2.72 10.04 12.83
C VAL A 122 -3.79 10.95 12.25
N ILE A 123 -4.70 10.38 11.48
CA ILE A 123 -5.78 11.11 10.82
C ILE A 123 -7.07 10.83 11.61
N PRO A 124 -7.55 11.78 12.42
CA PRO A 124 -8.78 11.63 13.19
C PRO A 124 -10.01 11.52 12.26
N PRO A 125 -11.05 10.77 12.64
CA PRO A 125 -12.31 10.75 11.90
C PRO A 125 -12.96 12.14 11.80
N GLU A 126 -12.73 13.01 12.79
CA GLU A 126 -13.23 14.38 12.85
C GLU A 126 -12.70 15.26 11.71
N VAL A 127 -11.52 14.95 11.18
CA VAL A 127 -10.97 15.67 10.02
C VAL A 127 -11.88 15.45 8.83
N TYR A 128 -12.24 14.21 8.52
CA TYR A 128 -13.16 13.91 7.42
C TYR A 128 -14.54 14.48 7.68
N GLN A 129 -15.07 14.36 8.91
CA GLN A 129 -16.34 14.96 9.27
C GLN A 129 -16.34 16.49 9.16
N ALA A 130 -15.24 17.17 9.50
CA ALA A 130 -15.14 18.63 9.35
C ALA A 130 -15.17 19.04 7.88
N ILE A 131 -14.56 18.24 7.01
CA ILE A 131 -14.63 18.43 5.56
C ILE A 131 -16.06 18.23 5.08
N GLU A 132 -16.72 17.13 5.46
CA GLU A 132 -18.12 16.89 5.11
C GLU A 132 -19.06 17.98 5.66
N ARG A 133 -18.85 18.46 6.89
CA ARG A 133 -19.61 19.59 7.46
C ARG A 133 -19.37 20.89 6.69
N ALA A 134 -18.13 21.16 6.29
CA ALA A 134 -17.81 22.33 5.47
C ALA A 134 -18.50 22.24 4.10
N LYS A 135 -18.51 21.05 3.48
CA LYS A 135 -19.28 20.78 2.25
C LYS A 135 -20.77 21.00 2.47
N ALA A 136 -21.34 20.41 3.53
CA ALA A 136 -22.75 20.54 3.88
C ALA A 136 -23.14 22.01 4.12
N LYS A 137 -22.31 22.79 4.80
CA LYS A 137 -22.53 24.23 5.02
C LYS A 137 -22.48 25.02 3.73
N ALA A 138 -21.51 24.73 2.85
CA ALA A 138 -21.41 25.35 1.54
C ALA A 138 -22.65 25.02 0.68
N LYS A 139 -23.09 23.76 0.69
CA LYS A 139 -24.28 23.24 0.01
C LYS A 139 -25.58 23.86 0.55
N ALA A 140 -25.74 23.97 1.86
CA ALA A 140 -26.90 24.57 2.50
C ALA A 140 -27.01 26.08 2.17
N LYS A 141 -25.88 26.79 2.13
CA LYS A 141 -25.85 28.20 1.77
C LYS A 141 -26.15 28.42 0.29
N GLU A 142 -25.67 27.53 -0.56
CA GLU A 142 -26.01 27.48 -1.98
C GLU A 142 -27.51 27.21 -2.21
N LYS A 143 -28.10 26.22 -1.53
CA LYS A 143 -29.55 25.94 -1.61
C LYS A 143 -30.37 27.14 -1.14
N LYS A 144 -29.92 27.84 -0.08
CA LYS A 144 -30.53 29.11 0.36
C LYS A 144 -30.42 30.21 -0.68
N GLN A 145 -29.25 30.38 -1.32
CA GLN A 145 -29.07 31.34 -2.41
C GLN A 145 -29.96 31.04 -3.62
N ARG A 146 -30.10 29.76 -3.98
CA ARG A 146 -30.99 29.29 -5.06
C ARG A 146 -32.46 29.55 -4.75
N ALA A 147 -32.91 29.24 -3.52
CA ALA A 147 -34.27 29.54 -3.08
C ALA A 147 -34.59 31.05 -3.08
N THR A 148 -33.62 31.90 -2.74
CA THR A 148 -33.78 33.36 -2.86
C THR A 148 -33.78 33.87 -4.30
N ASP A 149 -33.04 33.23 -5.22
CA ASP A 149 -33.01 33.59 -6.64
C ASP A 149 -34.31 33.15 -7.37
N ASP A 150 -34.90 32.02 -6.97
CA ASP A 150 -36.08 31.41 -7.64
C ASP A 150 -37.46 31.84 -7.06
N LYS A 151 -37.51 32.73 -6.06
CA LYS A 151 -38.75 33.15 -5.37
C LYS A 151 -39.65 32.00 -4.86
N GLU A 152 -39.09 30.83 -4.56
CA GLU A 152 -39.83 29.75 -3.89
C GLU A 152 -39.53 29.72 -2.40
N ASN A 153 -40.60 29.88 -1.62
CA ASN A 153 -40.57 29.87 -0.16
C ASN A 153 -40.88 28.44 0.31
N SER A 154 -39.89 27.56 0.33
CA SER A 154 -40.00 26.25 0.99
C SER A 154 -38.87 26.06 1.99
N GLU A 155 -39.22 26.20 3.27
CA GLU A 155 -38.38 25.81 4.39
C GLU A 155 -38.50 24.29 4.58
N GLU A 156 -37.73 23.51 3.81
CA GLU A 156 -37.49 22.10 4.14
C GLU A 156 -36.22 21.97 4.99
N GLU A 157 -36.38 21.44 6.20
CA GLU A 157 -35.31 21.15 7.15
C GLU A 157 -34.58 19.86 6.70
N VAL A 158 -33.30 19.98 6.34
CA VAL A 158 -32.46 18.87 5.85
C VAL A 158 -31.72 18.22 7.02
N THR A 159 -31.75 16.89 7.11
CA THR A 159 -31.05 16.14 8.17
C THR A 159 -29.62 15.75 7.75
N GLU A 160 -28.74 15.47 8.72
CA GLU A 160 -27.36 15.00 8.44
C GLU A 160 -27.30 13.67 7.67
N GLU A 161 -28.36 12.86 7.73
CA GLU A 161 -28.44 11.54 7.09
C GLU A 161 -28.73 11.62 5.58
N ASP A 162 -29.48 12.64 5.13
CA ASP A 162 -29.78 12.88 3.70
C ASP A 162 -28.54 13.29 2.88
N LEU A 163 -27.42 13.61 3.56
CA LEU A 163 -26.17 14.08 2.96
C LEU A 163 -25.15 12.96 2.71
N ILE A 164 -25.42 11.72 3.16
CA ILE A 164 -24.41 10.65 3.26
C ILE A 164 -24.55 9.58 2.15
N SER A 165 -25.63 9.56 1.37
CA SER A 165 -25.82 8.57 0.31
C SER A 165 -26.09 9.20 -1.05
N GLU A 166 -25.05 9.34 -1.88
CA GLU A 166 -25.21 9.43 -3.33
C GLU A 166 -23.95 8.88 -4.02
N ASP A 167 -24.17 8.02 -5.01
CA ASP A 167 -23.15 7.38 -5.83
C ASP A 167 -22.53 8.41 -6.81
N TYR A 168 -21.39 8.99 -6.44
CA TYR A 168 -20.74 10.04 -7.24
C TYR A 168 -19.60 9.49 -8.12
N SER A 169 -19.94 8.68 -9.11
CA SER A 169 -19.03 8.45 -10.25
C SER A 169 -18.75 9.74 -11.04
N ALA A 170 -19.66 10.72 -10.98
CA ALA A 170 -19.51 12.04 -11.60
C ALA A 170 -19.24 13.13 -10.55
N ARG A 171 -18.26 14.00 -10.84
CA ARG A 171 -17.93 15.17 -10.02
C ARG A 171 -18.20 16.44 -10.82
N PHE A 172 -18.89 17.41 -10.24
CA PHE A 172 -19.20 18.69 -10.90
C PHE A 172 -18.39 19.83 -10.27
N GLY A 173 -17.71 20.62 -11.10
CA GLY A 173 -16.77 21.66 -10.69
C GLY A 173 -16.58 22.70 -11.78
N ILE A 174 -15.46 23.42 -11.75
CA ILE A 174 -15.24 24.58 -12.64
C ILE A 174 -14.02 24.47 -13.56
N GLY A 175 -13.22 23.41 -13.48
CA GLY A 175 -12.08 23.19 -14.38
C GLY A 175 -10.87 24.11 -14.13
N ILE A 176 -10.35 24.14 -12.90
CA ILE A 176 -9.12 24.88 -12.55
C ILE A 176 -8.10 24.01 -11.81
N ASP A 177 -6.83 24.39 -11.90
CA ASP A 177 -5.77 23.90 -11.01
C ASP A 177 -5.37 24.97 -10.00
N LEU A 178 -5.20 24.56 -8.74
CA LEU A 178 -4.76 25.41 -7.64
C LEU A 178 -3.44 24.95 -7.06
N ARG A 179 -2.57 25.91 -6.72
CA ARG A 179 -1.34 25.64 -5.96
C ARG A 179 -1.20 26.65 -4.83
N LEU A 180 -0.54 26.23 -3.75
CA LEU A 180 -0.10 27.15 -2.72
C LEU A 180 1.16 27.89 -3.20
N ILE A 181 1.02 29.17 -3.54
CA ILE A 181 2.10 30.07 -3.95
C ILE A 181 2.05 31.29 -3.01
N ASP A 182 3.18 31.63 -2.40
CA ASP A 182 3.29 32.73 -1.41
C ASP A 182 2.22 32.66 -0.30
N ASN A 183 1.99 31.46 0.24
CA ASN A 183 0.96 31.15 1.24
C ASN A 183 -0.49 31.47 0.82
N ARG A 184 -0.77 31.57 -0.49
CA ARG A 184 -2.12 31.77 -1.03
C ARG A 184 -2.47 30.68 -2.03
N PHE A 185 -3.76 30.34 -2.12
CA PHE A 185 -4.25 29.40 -3.13
C PHE A 185 -4.43 30.15 -4.45
N VAL A 186 -3.45 29.99 -5.33
CA VAL A 186 -3.37 30.65 -6.62
C VAL A 186 -3.85 29.70 -7.71
N ILE A 187 -4.69 30.20 -8.61
CA ILE A 187 -5.07 29.52 -9.83
C ILE A 187 -3.84 29.46 -10.73
N THR A 188 -3.27 28.28 -10.92
CA THR A 188 -2.11 28.10 -11.80
C THR A 188 -2.51 27.75 -13.22
N ARG A 189 -3.73 27.25 -13.42
CA ARG A 189 -4.23 26.88 -14.74
C ARG A 189 -5.75 26.95 -14.80
N ILE A 190 -6.25 27.37 -15.96
CA ILE A 190 -7.64 27.25 -16.37
C ILE A 190 -7.72 26.15 -17.44
N GLU A 191 -8.61 25.17 -17.26
CA GLU A 191 -8.84 24.13 -18.26
C GLU A 191 -9.55 24.74 -19.48
N LYS A 192 -9.16 24.34 -20.68
CA LYS A 192 -9.81 24.81 -21.92
C LYS A 192 -11.23 24.28 -22.05
N ASN A 193 -12.12 25.12 -22.57
CA ASN A 193 -13.55 24.92 -22.70
C ASN A 193 -14.23 24.60 -21.36
N SER A 194 -13.70 25.14 -20.27
CA SER A 194 -14.28 24.95 -18.94
C SER A 194 -15.25 26.05 -18.55
N ALA A 195 -16.04 25.79 -17.51
CA ALA A 195 -16.87 26.82 -16.87
C ALA A 195 -16.04 28.00 -16.34
N ALA A 196 -14.85 27.75 -15.79
CA ALA A 196 -13.94 28.81 -15.34
C ALA A 196 -13.42 29.67 -16.50
N GLU A 197 -13.06 29.06 -17.63
CA GLU A 197 -12.64 29.81 -18.83
C GLU A 197 -13.77 30.69 -19.35
N THR A 198 -14.98 30.13 -19.45
CA THR A 198 -16.19 30.82 -19.90
C THR A 198 -16.54 32.01 -18.98
N ALA A 199 -16.34 31.86 -17.67
CA ALA A 199 -16.54 32.93 -16.70
C ALA A 199 -15.45 34.02 -16.72
N GLY A 200 -14.36 33.82 -17.47
CA GLY A 200 -13.27 34.79 -17.58
C GLY A 200 -12.31 34.78 -16.38
N LEU A 201 -12.25 33.67 -15.62
CA LEU A 201 -11.17 33.47 -14.65
C LEU A 201 -9.82 33.40 -15.37
N LYS A 202 -8.76 33.79 -14.66
CA LYS A 202 -7.40 33.79 -15.19
C LYS A 202 -6.44 33.11 -14.23
N ALA A 203 -5.37 32.53 -14.79
CA ALA A 203 -4.22 32.12 -14.00
C ALA A 203 -3.63 33.34 -13.24
N GLY A 204 -3.04 33.09 -12.07
CA GLY A 204 -2.46 34.10 -11.18
C GLY A 204 -3.47 34.73 -10.21
N TYR A 205 -4.77 34.55 -10.41
CA TYR A 205 -5.77 34.94 -9.42
C TYR A 205 -5.62 34.12 -8.14
N ALA A 206 -5.62 34.80 -6.98
CA ALA A 206 -5.61 34.15 -5.67
C ALA A 206 -7.04 34.08 -5.15
N ILE A 207 -7.49 32.90 -4.73
CA ILE A 207 -8.83 32.72 -4.17
C ILE A 207 -8.82 33.16 -2.71
N GLU A 208 -9.70 34.11 -2.37
CA GLU A 208 -9.87 34.60 -1.00
C GLU A 208 -11.14 34.07 -0.34
N LYS A 209 -12.21 33.89 -1.12
CA LYS A 209 -13.47 33.34 -0.64
C LYS A 209 -14.10 32.37 -1.63
N ILE A 210 -14.81 31.38 -1.09
CA ILE A 210 -15.68 30.46 -1.83
C ILE A 210 -17.05 30.47 -1.14
N ASN A 211 -18.11 30.90 -1.84
CA ASN A 211 -19.48 31.02 -1.30
C ASN A 211 -19.51 31.86 0.01
N ASP A 212 -18.78 32.99 0.01
CA ASP A 212 -18.42 33.86 1.14
C ASP A 212 -17.71 33.21 2.34
N VAL A 213 -17.29 31.95 2.24
CA VAL A 213 -16.39 31.35 3.22
C VAL A 213 -14.99 31.90 2.98
N SER A 214 -14.49 32.69 3.92
CA SER A 214 -13.10 33.18 3.93
C SER A 214 -12.14 32.00 4.03
N LEU A 215 -11.28 31.83 3.04
CA LEU A 215 -10.28 30.77 3.06
C LEU A 215 -9.28 30.97 4.19
N ALA A 216 -8.89 32.20 4.49
CA ALA A 216 -8.00 32.50 5.61
C ALA A 216 -8.61 32.07 6.96
N GLU A 217 -9.90 32.33 7.18
CA GLU A 217 -10.60 31.93 8.40
C GLU A 217 -10.79 30.42 8.48
N LEU A 218 -11.17 29.79 7.35
CA LEU A 218 -11.32 28.34 7.27
C LEU A 218 -10.01 27.65 7.61
N LEU A 219 -8.91 28.03 6.94
CA LEU A 219 -7.58 27.47 7.17
C LEU A 219 -7.17 27.60 8.63
N LYS A 220 -7.42 28.75 9.26
CA LYS A 220 -7.16 28.95 10.70
C LYS A 220 -7.97 27.99 11.59
N GLN A 221 -9.21 27.68 11.23
CA GLN A 221 -10.07 26.75 11.98
C GLN A 221 -9.59 25.31 11.85
N ILE A 222 -9.24 24.89 10.62
CA ILE A 222 -8.85 23.50 10.36
C ILE A 222 -7.38 23.22 10.71
N GLU A 223 -6.51 24.25 10.73
CA GLU A 223 -5.09 24.14 11.07
C GLU A 223 -4.89 23.46 12.44
N ILE A 224 -5.82 23.64 13.39
CA ILE A 224 -5.78 22.99 14.71
C ILE A 224 -5.65 21.46 14.60
N TYR A 225 -6.25 20.84 13.58
CA TYR A 225 -6.29 19.38 13.43
C TYR A 225 -5.09 18.79 12.68
N TYR A 226 -4.37 19.59 11.88
CA TYR A 226 -3.29 19.07 11.02
C TYR A 226 -1.99 19.86 11.10
N ALA A 227 -1.90 20.96 11.86
CA ALA A 227 -0.71 21.81 11.95
C ALA A 227 0.56 21.01 12.26
N ASN A 228 0.39 19.96 13.05
CA ASN A 228 1.45 19.08 13.52
C ASN A 228 1.74 17.92 12.55
N ILE A 229 1.03 17.80 11.43
CA ILE A 229 1.19 16.70 10.47
C ILE A 229 1.88 17.20 9.20
N ARG A 230 3.20 16.99 9.12
CA ARG A 230 4.09 17.53 8.07
C ARG A 230 3.53 17.39 6.64
N ASN A 231 3.11 16.18 6.26
CA ASN A 231 2.70 15.84 4.89
C ASN A 231 1.25 16.27 4.58
N VAL A 232 0.44 16.42 5.63
CA VAL A 232 -0.98 16.76 5.51
C VAL A 232 -1.16 18.29 5.48
N LYS A 233 -0.27 19.04 6.13
CA LYS A 233 -0.31 20.51 6.20
C LYS A 233 -0.39 21.20 4.83
N ARG A 234 0.25 20.65 3.81
CA ARG A 234 0.22 21.21 2.45
C ARG A 234 -0.92 20.68 1.60
N ARG A 235 -1.21 19.38 1.71
CA ARG A 235 -2.16 18.67 0.84
C ARG A 235 -3.62 18.86 1.24
N LEU A 236 -3.90 18.79 2.55
CA LEU A 236 -5.28 18.78 3.04
C LEU A 236 -6.02 20.09 2.75
N PRO A 237 -5.43 21.27 3.00
CA PRO A 237 -6.01 22.54 2.54
C PRO A 237 -6.42 22.54 1.07
N ALA A 238 -5.53 22.08 0.17
CA ALA A 238 -5.82 22.03 -1.26
C ALA A 238 -6.98 21.07 -1.58
N GLN A 239 -7.05 19.91 -0.92
CA GLN A 239 -8.15 18.96 -1.08
C GLN A 239 -9.49 19.51 -0.58
N ILE A 240 -9.49 20.25 0.54
CA ILE A 240 -10.68 20.88 1.09
C ILE A 240 -11.19 21.96 0.14
N ILE A 241 -10.29 22.82 -0.32
CA ILE A 241 -10.62 23.89 -1.26
C ILE A 241 -11.13 23.30 -2.58
N ASP A 242 -10.44 22.31 -3.15
CA ASP A 242 -10.91 21.58 -4.32
C ASP A 242 -12.30 20.99 -4.07
N SER A 243 -12.57 20.41 -2.89
CA SER A 243 -13.90 19.94 -2.57
C SER A 243 -14.96 21.04 -2.49
N MET A 244 -14.64 22.25 -2.01
CA MET A 244 -15.58 23.37 -1.94
C MET A 244 -15.88 23.99 -3.31
N LEU A 245 -14.94 23.90 -4.24
CA LEU A 245 -15.14 24.30 -5.64
C LEU A 245 -16.12 23.37 -6.35
N ASN A 246 -16.22 22.12 -5.91
CA ASN A 246 -17.13 21.14 -6.44
C ASN A 246 -18.49 21.17 -5.72
N GLY A 247 -19.52 20.62 -6.37
CA GLY A 247 -20.89 20.64 -5.86
C GLY A 247 -21.82 19.77 -6.71
N GLU A 248 -23.13 19.99 -6.59
CA GLU A 248 -24.15 19.27 -7.36
C GLU A 248 -24.12 19.64 -8.86
N GLU A 249 -24.77 18.84 -9.68
CA GLU A 249 -25.04 19.19 -11.07
C GLU A 249 -25.85 20.50 -11.16
N ASP A 250 -25.56 21.32 -12.17
CA ASP A 250 -26.26 22.59 -12.45
C ASP A 250 -26.28 23.63 -11.33
N SER A 251 -25.40 23.45 -10.36
CA SER A 251 -25.20 24.31 -9.20
C SER A 251 -24.18 25.43 -9.50
N PHE A 252 -24.01 26.41 -8.62
CA PHE A 252 -23.09 27.54 -8.83
C PHE A 252 -22.10 27.71 -7.68
N VAL A 253 -20.87 28.07 -8.01
CA VAL A 253 -19.87 28.52 -7.03
C VAL A 253 -19.57 30.00 -7.24
N THR A 254 -19.54 30.75 -6.13
CA THR A 254 -19.13 32.15 -6.12
C THR A 254 -17.72 32.26 -5.57
N LEU A 255 -16.80 32.80 -6.36
CA LEU A 255 -15.40 33.04 -5.97
C LEU A 255 -15.13 34.52 -5.82
N SER A 256 -14.58 34.93 -4.69
CA SER A 256 -13.93 36.24 -4.56
C SER A 256 -12.43 36.05 -4.72
N VAL A 257 -11.85 36.68 -5.75
CA VAL A 257 -10.46 36.51 -6.12
C VAL A 257 -9.70 37.83 -6.14
N ALA A 258 -8.43 37.79 -5.74
CA ALA A 258 -7.50 38.89 -5.90
C ALA A 258 -6.72 38.74 -7.22
N GLY A 259 -6.78 39.78 -8.06
CA GLY A 259 -5.94 39.94 -9.25
C GLY A 259 -4.66 40.71 -8.95
N GLU A 260 -4.20 41.55 -9.87
CA GLU A 260 -3.00 42.38 -9.67
C GLU A 260 -3.24 43.57 -8.73
N THR A 261 -4.45 44.12 -8.72
CA THR A 261 -4.83 45.29 -7.90
C THR A 261 -6.08 45.00 -7.05
N GLU A 262 -6.25 45.78 -5.98
CA GLU A 262 -7.53 45.95 -5.27
C GLU A 262 -8.52 46.76 -6.14
N PRO A 263 -9.84 46.52 -6.07
CA PRO A 263 -10.55 45.61 -5.15
C PRO A 263 -10.67 44.15 -5.65
N LEU A 264 -11.08 43.24 -4.75
CA LEU A 264 -11.43 41.85 -5.08
C LEU A 264 -12.46 41.78 -6.21
N LYS A 265 -12.29 40.81 -7.11
CA LYS A 265 -13.24 40.50 -8.18
C LYS A 265 -14.10 39.30 -7.79
N GLU A 266 -15.38 39.34 -8.10
CA GLU A 266 -16.30 38.25 -7.85
C GLU A 266 -16.70 37.55 -9.15
N PHE A 267 -16.77 36.21 -9.09
CA PHE A 267 -17.19 35.35 -10.20
C PHE A 267 -18.24 34.37 -9.72
N LYS A 268 -19.46 34.41 -10.28
CA LYS A 268 -20.49 33.36 -10.12
C LYS A 268 -20.39 32.41 -11.30
N ILE A 269 -20.04 31.15 -11.04
CA ILE A 269 -19.66 30.18 -12.07
C ILE A 269 -20.55 28.94 -11.94
N ARG A 270 -21.20 28.55 -13.04
CA ARG A 270 -21.99 27.31 -13.09
C ARG A 270 -21.05 26.12 -13.06
N ARG A 271 -21.28 25.15 -12.18
CA ARG A 271 -20.52 23.91 -12.15
C ARG A 271 -20.92 23.01 -13.32
N GLU A 272 -19.93 22.34 -13.88
CA GLU A 272 -20.08 21.39 -14.98
C GLU A 272 -19.42 20.06 -14.63
N LYS A 273 -19.79 18.99 -15.33
CA LYS A 273 -19.18 17.69 -15.14
C LYS A 273 -17.67 17.74 -15.45
N LEU A 274 -16.85 17.49 -14.44
CA LEU A 274 -15.41 17.45 -14.59
C LEU A 274 -14.97 16.21 -15.38
N LYS A 275 -13.88 16.38 -16.13
CA LYS A 275 -13.19 15.30 -16.82
C LYS A 275 -12.35 14.51 -15.83
N GLY A 276 -12.73 13.26 -15.55
CA GLY A 276 -12.04 12.39 -14.61
C GLY A 276 -12.95 11.28 -14.09
N GLU A 277 -12.46 10.56 -13.10
CA GLU A 277 -13.21 9.48 -12.44
C GLU A 277 -12.84 9.36 -10.96
N ALA A 278 -13.78 8.89 -10.14
CA ALA A 278 -13.49 8.52 -8.76
C ALA A 278 -12.62 7.27 -8.71
N VAL A 279 -11.62 7.27 -7.83
CA VAL A 279 -10.70 6.14 -7.62
C VAL A 279 -10.45 5.94 -6.14
N SER A 280 -10.38 4.67 -5.73
CA SER A 280 -9.98 4.29 -4.37
C SER A 280 -8.48 4.02 -4.31
N LEU A 281 -7.84 4.45 -3.22
CA LEU A 281 -6.45 4.08 -2.89
C LEU A 281 -6.39 3.06 -1.75
N GLY A 282 -7.53 2.47 -1.40
CA GLY A 282 -7.69 1.52 -0.31
C GLY A 282 -8.77 1.94 0.68
N LYS A 283 -9.27 0.98 1.45
CA LYS A 283 -10.44 1.14 2.34
C LYS A 283 -10.30 2.22 3.42
N ASN A 284 -9.07 2.55 3.81
CA ASN A 284 -8.80 3.54 4.85
C ASN A 284 -8.72 4.98 4.33
N TYR A 285 -8.92 5.19 3.03
CA TYR A 285 -8.88 6.51 2.41
C TYR A 285 -10.23 6.85 1.79
N PRO A 286 -10.68 8.12 1.86
CA PRO A 286 -11.79 8.55 1.04
C PRO A 286 -11.43 8.42 -0.43
N GLU A 287 -12.44 8.21 -1.27
CA GLU A 287 -12.28 8.23 -2.72
C GLU A 287 -11.62 9.55 -3.17
N GLN A 288 -10.77 9.44 -4.17
CA GLN A 288 -10.08 10.56 -4.77
C GLN A 288 -10.51 10.71 -6.22
N PHE A 289 -10.51 11.94 -6.73
CA PHE A 289 -10.86 12.19 -8.12
C PHE A 289 -9.59 12.20 -8.99
N LEU A 290 -9.47 11.23 -9.88
CA LEU A 290 -8.39 11.15 -10.87
C LEU A 290 -8.72 12.07 -12.05
N LYS A 291 -7.94 13.14 -12.20
CA LYS A 291 -7.90 13.97 -13.40
C LYS A 291 -6.78 13.46 -14.30
N PHE A 292 -7.09 13.27 -15.58
CA PHE A 292 -6.12 12.87 -16.60
C PHE A 292 -6.38 13.65 -17.88
N GLU A 293 -5.34 14.25 -18.45
CA GLU A 293 -5.43 15.06 -19.65
C GLU A 293 -4.32 14.69 -20.65
N THR A 294 -4.71 14.64 -21.92
CA THR A 294 -3.80 14.52 -23.07
C THR A 294 -4.10 15.62 -24.07
N ALA A 295 -3.07 16.30 -24.57
CA ALA A 295 -3.21 17.33 -25.59
C ALA A 295 -2.02 17.36 -26.56
N SER A 296 -2.24 17.90 -27.76
CA SER A 296 -1.15 18.38 -28.62
C SER A 296 -0.94 19.87 -28.36
N LEU A 297 0.26 20.28 -27.95
CA LEU A 297 0.59 21.70 -27.77
C LEU A 297 0.91 22.37 -29.10
N ASN A 298 1.53 21.62 -30.01
CA ASN A 298 1.78 21.98 -31.40
C ASN A 298 2.01 20.69 -32.22
N ASP A 299 2.45 20.83 -33.47
CA ASP A 299 2.70 19.71 -34.36
C ASP A 299 3.74 18.71 -33.82
N GLU A 300 4.73 19.18 -33.07
CA GLU A 300 5.87 18.39 -32.59
C GLU A 300 5.75 17.93 -31.14
N VAL A 301 4.99 18.63 -30.30
CA VAL A 301 4.98 18.44 -28.84
C VAL A 301 3.62 18.00 -28.33
N GLY A 302 3.59 16.82 -27.70
CA GLY A 302 2.47 16.32 -26.92
C GLY A 302 2.55 16.72 -25.44
N PHE A 303 1.43 16.65 -24.75
CA PHE A 303 1.30 16.98 -23.34
C PHE A 303 0.43 15.93 -22.64
N VAL A 304 0.89 15.48 -21.48
CA VAL A 304 0.16 14.55 -20.59
C VAL A 304 0.18 15.12 -19.17
N LYS A 305 -0.96 15.12 -18.50
CA LYS A 305 -1.08 15.56 -17.11
C LYS A 305 -1.97 14.62 -16.32
N PHE A 306 -1.57 14.31 -15.10
CA PHE A 306 -2.41 13.59 -14.15
C PHE A 306 -2.04 13.94 -12.71
N ASN A 307 -3.01 13.93 -11.80
CA ASN A 307 -2.85 14.41 -10.42
C ASN A 307 -2.55 13.30 -9.39
N LEU A 308 -2.70 12.02 -9.76
CA LEU A 308 -2.62 10.91 -8.83
C LEU A 308 -2.07 9.65 -9.51
N PHE A 309 -1.18 8.91 -8.85
CA PHE A 309 -0.75 7.58 -9.30
C PHE A 309 -1.74 6.52 -8.81
N ALA A 310 -2.77 6.25 -9.60
CA ALA A 310 -3.75 5.19 -9.36
C ALA A 310 -3.75 4.19 -10.52
N LEU A 311 -4.32 3.00 -10.31
CA LEU A 311 -4.34 1.95 -11.32
C LEU A 311 -4.88 2.41 -12.70
N PRO A 312 -6.00 3.17 -12.80
CA PRO A 312 -6.52 3.57 -14.11
C PRO A 312 -5.57 4.46 -14.93
N VAL A 313 -4.59 5.10 -14.29
CA VAL A 313 -3.58 5.90 -15.00
C VAL A 313 -2.78 5.07 -15.98
N VAL A 314 -2.53 3.79 -15.71
CA VAL A 314 -1.71 2.95 -16.60
C VAL A 314 -2.34 2.82 -17.99
N GLU A 315 -3.64 2.53 -18.05
CA GLU A 315 -4.39 2.42 -19.31
C GLU A 315 -4.61 3.79 -19.98
N LYS A 316 -4.94 4.84 -19.22
CA LYS A 316 -5.09 6.20 -19.77
C LYS A 316 -3.76 6.72 -20.34
N PHE A 317 -2.64 6.41 -19.70
CA PHE A 317 -1.31 6.76 -20.16
C PHE A 317 -0.94 6.00 -21.43
N CYS A 318 -1.26 4.71 -21.53
CA CYS A 318 -1.09 3.96 -22.77
C CYS A 318 -1.88 4.57 -23.94
N SER A 319 -3.13 4.97 -23.68
CA SER A 319 -3.98 5.65 -24.66
C SER A 319 -3.38 6.99 -25.08
N ALA A 320 -2.88 7.78 -24.13
CA ALA A 320 -2.22 9.05 -24.38
C ALA A 320 -0.98 8.89 -25.26
N LEU A 321 -0.11 7.91 -24.97
CA LEU A 321 1.06 7.63 -25.79
C LEU A 321 0.70 7.13 -27.19
N THR A 322 -0.40 6.39 -27.33
CA THR A 322 -0.92 5.98 -28.63
C THR A 322 -1.36 7.21 -29.45
N GLN A 323 -2.07 8.15 -28.83
CA GLN A 323 -2.49 9.41 -29.47
C GLN A 323 -1.31 10.32 -29.83
N LEU A 324 -0.26 10.33 -29.00
CA LEU A 324 0.90 11.21 -29.15
C LEU A 324 2.09 10.53 -29.82
N LYS A 325 1.91 9.35 -30.44
CA LYS A 325 3.01 8.52 -30.96
C LYS A 325 3.89 9.22 -31.99
N ASP A 326 3.30 10.11 -32.80
CA ASP A 326 4.01 10.84 -33.85
C ASP A 326 4.65 12.15 -33.37
N LYS A 327 4.46 12.52 -32.09
CA LYS A 327 5.07 13.71 -31.49
C LYS A 327 6.56 13.47 -31.25
N LYS A 328 7.39 14.47 -31.59
CA LYS A 328 8.84 14.45 -31.37
C LYS A 328 9.22 14.57 -29.88
N ALA A 329 8.36 15.21 -29.09
CA ALA A 329 8.51 15.31 -27.65
C ALA A 329 7.16 15.18 -26.91
N ILE A 330 7.20 14.69 -25.69
CA ILE A 330 6.07 14.72 -24.75
C ILE A 330 6.52 15.42 -23.46
N ILE A 331 5.72 16.40 -23.04
CA ILE A 331 5.81 17.02 -21.72
C ILE A 331 4.84 16.29 -20.78
N ILE A 332 5.33 15.83 -19.62
CA ILE A 332 4.51 15.20 -18.58
C ILE A 332 4.45 16.12 -17.37
N ASP A 333 3.27 16.64 -17.07
CA ASP A 333 3.05 17.56 -15.95
C ASP A 333 2.68 16.80 -14.66
N LEU A 334 3.62 16.77 -13.72
CA LEU A 334 3.49 16.16 -12.38
C LEU A 334 3.41 17.22 -11.26
N ARG A 335 3.26 18.50 -11.62
CA ARG A 335 3.10 19.59 -10.65
C ARG A 335 1.85 19.32 -9.80
N GLY A 336 1.96 19.45 -8.49
CA GLY A 336 0.89 19.14 -7.52
C GLY A 336 0.43 17.68 -7.49
N ASN A 337 1.16 16.76 -8.12
CA ASN A 337 0.84 15.34 -8.05
C ASN A 337 1.28 14.78 -6.69
N GLY A 338 0.30 14.34 -5.90
CA GLY A 338 0.51 13.89 -4.53
C GLY A 338 1.02 12.45 -4.37
N GLY A 339 1.43 11.79 -5.46
CA GLY A 339 1.89 10.40 -5.45
C GLY A 339 0.75 9.40 -5.56
N GLY A 340 0.89 8.23 -4.93
CA GLY A 340 -0.08 7.14 -4.99
C GLY A 340 0.59 5.77 -5.00
N ILE A 341 0.05 4.84 -5.79
CA ILE A 341 0.45 3.43 -5.83
C ILE A 341 1.78 3.29 -6.56
N LEU A 342 2.84 2.92 -5.81
CA LEU A 342 4.20 2.80 -6.33
C LEU A 342 4.31 1.77 -7.49
N GLY A 343 3.51 0.70 -7.46
CA GLY A 343 3.52 -0.33 -8.50
C GLY A 343 3.19 0.18 -9.91
N SER A 344 2.41 1.27 -10.02
CA SER A 344 2.07 1.89 -11.31
C SER A 344 3.29 2.38 -12.09
N LEU A 345 4.41 2.68 -11.41
CA LEU A 345 5.66 3.10 -12.05
C LEU A 345 6.25 2.02 -12.96
N ILE A 346 5.96 0.74 -12.71
CA ILE A 346 6.47 -0.38 -13.53
C ILE A 346 5.92 -0.29 -14.94
N GLY A 347 4.59 -0.16 -15.09
CA GLY A 347 3.94 0.02 -16.38
C GLY A 347 4.28 1.35 -17.04
N LEU A 348 4.19 2.45 -16.29
CA LEU A 348 4.48 3.80 -16.81
C LEU A 348 5.93 3.94 -17.27
N GLY A 349 6.89 3.46 -16.48
CA GLY A 349 8.31 3.48 -16.83
C GLY A 349 8.59 2.62 -18.06
N GLY A 350 8.00 1.43 -18.13
CA GLY A 350 8.19 0.52 -19.26
C GLY A 350 7.65 1.06 -20.59
N MET A 351 6.59 1.88 -20.56
CA MET A 351 6.07 2.57 -21.74
C MET A 351 6.90 3.80 -22.13
N LEU A 352 7.78 4.28 -21.27
CA LEU A 352 8.65 5.42 -21.56
C LEU A 352 10.08 5.01 -21.91
N THR A 353 10.43 3.73 -21.87
CA THR A 353 11.80 3.29 -22.14
C THR A 353 11.88 2.20 -23.21
N GLU A 354 12.94 2.25 -24.01
CA GLU A 354 13.25 1.22 -25.01
C GLU A 354 13.95 0.00 -24.43
N LYS A 355 14.51 0.15 -23.23
CA LYS A 355 15.20 -0.91 -22.48
C LYS A 355 14.68 -0.92 -21.07
N SER A 356 14.84 -2.05 -20.40
CA SER A 356 14.52 -2.14 -18.98
C SER A 356 15.38 -1.18 -18.17
N ILE A 357 14.76 -0.47 -17.22
CA ILE A 357 15.44 0.49 -16.34
C ILE A 357 15.24 0.13 -14.86
N ASP A 358 16.22 0.52 -14.06
CA ASP A 358 16.15 0.47 -12.60
C ASP A 358 15.36 1.69 -12.11
N LEU A 359 14.25 1.44 -11.43
CA LEU A 359 13.41 2.49 -10.83
C LEU A 359 13.90 2.87 -9.43
N GLY A 360 14.74 2.06 -8.79
CA GLY A 360 15.28 2.23 -7.45
C GLY A 360 14.97 1.07 -6.52
N THR A 361 15.25 1.25 -5.23
CA THR A 361 15.19 0.21 -4.20
C THR A 361 14.41 0.67 -2.97
N SER A 362 13.38 -0.07 -2.60
CA SER A 362 12.73 0.03 -1.29
C SER A 362 13.54 -0.73 -0.25
N ILE A 363 13.93 -0.06 0.83
CA ILE A 363 14.73 -0.62 1.93
C ILE A 363 13.83 -0.70 3.16
N TYR A 364 13.48 -1.92 3.55
CA TYR A 364 12.62 -2.19 4.69
C TYR A 364 13.46 -2.38 5.95
N LYS A 365 12.78 -2.57 7.10
CA LYS A 365 13.44 -2.96 8.36
C LYS A 365 14.30 -4.23 8.21
N VAL A 366 13.79 -5.17 7.41
CA VAL A 366 14.46 -6.42 7.05
C VAL A 366 14.38 -6.57 5.54
N GLY A 367 15.54 -6.59 4.89
CA GLY A 367 15.64 -6.76 3.44
C GLY A 367 15.39 -5.49 2.63
N SER A 368 15.48 -5.66 1.31
CA SER A 368 15.29 -4.60 0.33
C SER A 368 14.75 -5.19 -0.97
N GLU A 369 14.05 -4.38 -1.73
CA GLU A 369 13.42 -4.76 -2.98
C GLU A 369 13.77 -3.76 -4.08
N ASN A 370 14.32 -4.27 -5.18
CA ASN A 370 14.59 -3.46 -6.36
C ASN A 370 13.33 -3.43 -7.24
N MET A 371 12.96 -2.24 -7.68
CA MET A 371 11.88 -2.03 -8.61
C MET A 371 12.46 -1.74 -9.99
N SER A 372 11.96 -2.43 -11.02
CA SER A 372 12.40 -2.24 -12.40
C SER A 372 11.23 -2.12 -13.34
N ALA A 373 11.37 -1.24 -14.33
CA ALA A 373 10.42 -1.13 -15.43
C ALA A 373 10.95 -1.93 -16.62
N LEU A 374 10.24 -2.97 -17.03
CA LEU A 374 10.56 -3.69 -18.26
C LEU A 374 10.00 -2.91 -19.45
N SER A 375 10.81 -2.71 -20.48
CA SER A 375 10.36 -2.04 -21.72
C SER A 375 9.11 -2.74 -22.27
N LYS A 376 8.10 -1.95 -22.61
CA LYS A 376 6.88 -2.42 -23.25
C LYS A 376 7.02 -2.41 -24.77
N ALA A 377 6.22 -3.23 -25.45
CA ALA A 377 6.18 -3.23 -26.91
C ALA A 377 5.69 -1.88 -27.44
N LYS A 378 4.68 -1.32 -26.77
CA LYS A 378 4.31 0.08 -26.89
C LYS A 378 5.19 0.94 -26.00
N ASN A 379 6.25 1.50 -26.56
CA ASN A 379 7.04 2.50 -25.88
C ASN A 379 7.18 3.79 -26.68
N TYR A 380 7.34 4.89 -25.96
CA TYR A 380 7.60 6.20 -26.53
C TYR A 380 9.10 6.48 -26.58
N LYS A 381 9.60 6.76 -27.79
CA LYS A 381 11.03 6.94 -28.08
C LYS A 381 11.47 8.40 -28.18
N GLY A 382 10.52 9.33 -28.33
CA GLY A 382 10.81 10.75 -28.47
C GLY A 382 11.30 11.39 -27.16
N LYS A 383 11.52 12.70 -27.20
CA LYS A 383 12.05 13.46 -26.06
C LYS A 383 11.03 13.54 -24.93
N LEU A 384 11.49 13.46 -23.68
CA LEU A 384 10.64 13.58 -22.50
C LEU A 384 11.10 14.72 -21.61
N VAL A 385 10.14 15.55 -21.18
CA VAL A 385 10.34 16.60 -20.17
C VAL A 385 9.27 16.46 -19.11
N PHE A 386 9.66 16.44 -17.83
CA PHE A 386 8.73 16.45 -16.70
C PHE A 386 8.64 17.86 -16.11
N LEU A 387 7.43 18.31 -15.82
CA LEU A 387 7.19 19.50 -15.01
C LEU A 387 6.91 19.06 -13.57
N VAL A 388 7.61 19.66 -12.61
CA VAL A 388 7.48 19.34 -11.17
C VAL A 388 7.44 20.61 -10.33
N ASP A 389 6.86 20.52 -9.14
CA ASP A 389 6.86 21.61 -8.15
C ASP A 389 7.04 21.08 -6.73
N ASN A 390 7.03 21.98 -5.75
CA ASN A 390 7.15 21.66 -4.31
C ASN A 390 5.96 20.84 -3.74
N GLN A 391 4.93 20.57 -4.54
CA GLN A 391 3.78 19.72 -4.24
C GLN A 391 3.79 18.42 -5.04
N THR A 392 4.83 18.16 -5.84
CA THR A 392 5.16 16.82 -6.37
C THR A 392 5.70 15.97 -5.22
N VAL A 393 5.00 14.89 -4.87
CA VAL A 393 5.22 14.09 -3.64
C VAL A 393 5.27 12.59 -3.96
N SER A 394 6.05 11.83 -3.19
CA SER A 394 5.99 10.36 -3.11
C SER A 394 6.22 9.65 -4.45
N ALA A 395 5.29 8.80 -4.92
CA ALA A 395 5.42 8.07 -6.17
C ALA A 395 5.75 8.97 -7.38
N ALA A 396 5.28 10.23 -7.37
CA ALA A 396 5.60 11.22 -8.40
C ALA A 396 7.08 11.63 -8.38
N GLU A 397 7.65 11.79 -7.18
CA GLU A 397 9.09 12.04 -7.00
C GLU A 397 9.87 10.81 -7.47
N VAL A 398 9.52 9.61 -7.00
CA VAL A 398 10.21 8.38 -7.40
C VAL A 398 10.22 8.22 -8.92
N PHE A 399 9.10 8.47 -9.59
CA PHE A 399 8.99 8.38 -11.04
C PHE A 399 9.89 9.41 -11.73
N ALA A 400 9.82 10.68 -11.32
CA ALA A 400 10.66 11.73 -11.89
C ALA A 400 12.16 11.45 -11.70
N ALA A 401 12.57 11.07 -10.48
CA ALA A 401 13.94 10.73 -10.16
C ALA A 401 14.44 9.54 -11.00
N ALA A 402 13.64 8.47 -11.10
CA ALA A 402 14.02 7.30 -11.88
C ALA A 402 14.30 7.65 -13.35
N LEU A 403 13.41 8.41 -13.99
CA LEU A 403 13.56 8.75 -15.41
C LEU A 403 14.66 9.80 -15.65
N GLN A 404 14.89 10.70 -14.70
CA GLN A 404 16.02 11.64 -14.74
C GLN A 404 17.37 10.91 -14.58
N GLU A 405 17.52 10.08 -13.55
CA GLU A 405 18.77 9.36 -13.26
C GLU A 405 19.12 8.30 -14.32
N ASN A 406 18.11 7.70 -14.96
CA ASN A 406 18.31 6.83 -16.13
C ASN A 406 18.55 7.63 -17.43
N ARG A 407 18.73 8.95 -17.35
CA ARG A 407 18.99 9.82 -18.51
C ARG A 407 17.91 9.72 -19.58
N ARG A 408 16.65 9.53 -19.17
CA ARG A 408 15.51 9.39 -20.09
C ARG A 408 14.70 10.66 -20.24
N ALA A 409 14.55 11.44 -19.18
CA ALA A 409 13.80 12.69 -19.17
C ALA A 409 14.61 13.84 -18.55
N LEU A 410 14.32 15.06 -18.99
CA LEU A 410 14.73 16.28 -18.30
C LEU A 410 13.62 16.74 -17.37
N ILE A 411 13.99 17.36 -16.24
CA ILE A 411 13.05 17.92 -15.27
C ILE A 411 13.15 19.45 -15.31
N VAL A 412 12.00 20.12 -15.41
CA VAL A 412 11.86 21.57 -15.32
C VAL A 412 10.90 21.90 -14.18
N GLY A 413 11.24 22.88 -13.37
CA GLY A 413 10.31 23.41 -12.36
C GLY A 413 11.00 23.72 -11.04
N GLU A 414 10.32 23.41 -9.94
CA GLU A 414 10.84 23.65 -8.58
C GLU A 414 11.27 22.34 -7.92
N LYS A 415 12.11 22.47 -6.90
CA LYS A 415 12.48 21.36 -6.05
C LYS A 415 11.24 20.69 -5.44
N THR A 416 11.18 19.37 -5.53
CA THR A 416 10.03 18.58 -5.05
C THR A 416 9.98 18.50 -3.52
N ALA A 417 8.89 17.94 -2.97
CA ALA A 417 8.60 18.00 -1.54
C ALA A 417 9.64 17.29 -0.65
N GLY A 418 10.30 16.25 -1.16
CA GLY A 418 11.18 15.39 -0.36
C GLY A 418 10.41 14.54 0.63
N GLU A 419 9.24 14.05 0.24
CA GLU A 419 8.38 13.21 1.04
C GLU A 419 8.12 11.92 0.25
N ALA A 420 8.99 10.92 0.42
CA ALA A 420 9.02 9.75 -0.47
C ALA A 420 9.29 8.43 0.26
N LEU A 421 8.77 8.30 1.48
CA LEU A 421 8.83 7.03 2.22
C LEU A 421 7.63 6.15 1.87
N PRO A 422 7.83 4.93 1.33
CA PRO A 422 6.74 3.97 1.15
C PRO A 422 6.05 3.68 2.48
N ALA A 423 4.74 3.86 2.50
CA ALA A 423 3.94 3.86 3.71
C ALA A 423 2.63 3.09 3.53
N VAL A 424 2.09 2.66 4.65
CA VAL A 424 0.84 1.91 4.71
C VAL A 424 -0.08 2.52 5.75
N SER A 425 -1.38 2.20 5.68
CA SER A 425 -2.40 2.77 6.56
C SER A 425 -3.12 1.69 7.36
N VAL A 426 -3.38 1.95 8.63
CA VAL A 426 -4.06 1.03 9.53
C VAL A 426 -5.17 1.77 10.27
N GLN A 427 -6.36 1.19 10.30
CA GLN A 427 -7.45 1.73 11.10
C GLN A 427 -7.23 1.40 12.58
N LEU A 428 -7.34 2.42 13.43
CA LEU A 428 -7.19 2.32 14.87
C LEU A 428 -8.52 1.96 15.53
N PRO A 429 -8.53 1.35 16.74
CA PRO A 429 -9.77 1.07 17.48
C PRO A 429 -10.65 2.30 17.78
N THR A 430 -10.10 3.50 17.68
CA THR A 430 -10.82 4.77 17.83
C THR A 430 -11.44 5.29 16.52
N GLY A 431 -11.30 4.55 15.42
CA GLY A 431 -11.77 4.97 14.08
C GLY A 431 -10.79 5.84 13.30
N ALA A 432 -9.76 6.40 13.96
CA ALA A 432 -8.69 7.14 13.29
C ALA A 432 -7.83 6.24 12.40
N VAL A 433 -7.12 6.83 11.44
CA VAL A 433 -6.19 6.12 10.56
C VAL A 433 -4.76 6.46 10.93
N LEU A 434 -3.93 5.45 11.20
CA LEU A 434 -2.49 5.58 11.31
C LEU A 434 -1.86 5.34 9.93
N LEU A 435 -1.28 6.38 9.34
CA LEU A 435 -0.34 6.30 8.22
C LEU A 435 1.07 6.25 8.78
N TYR A 436 1.87 5.25 8.37
CA TYR A 436 3.26 5.14 8.80
C TYR A 436 4.17 4.51 7.72
N PRO A 437 5.43 4.95 7.60
CA PRO A 437 6.38 4.42 6.64
C PRO A 437 6.92 3.05 7.04
N ILE A 438 7.03 2.16 6.06
CA ILE A 438 7.53 0.78 6.22
C ILE A 438 8.87 0.56 5.52
N ALA A 439 9.30 1.51 4.69
CA ALA A 439 10.54 1.47 3.94
C ALA A 439 11.12 2.88 3.75
N ASN A 440 12.41 2.94 3.41
CA ASN A 440 13.03 4.09 2.78
C ASN A 440 13.24 3.81 1.30
N PHE A 441 13.18 4.84 0.46
CA PHE A 441 13.41 4.70 -0.97
C PHE A 441 14.79 5.22 -1.37
N LYS A 442 15.58 4.34 -1.97
CA LYS A 442 16.91 4.65 -2.50
C LYS A 442 16.86 4.67 -4.03
N THR A 443 17.27 5.77 -4.65
CA THR A 443 17.32 5.89 -6.11
C THR A 443 18.44 5.03 -6.70
N ARG A 444 18.47 4.88 -8.03
CA ARG A 444 19.51 4.14 -8.78
C ARG A 444 20.92 4.65 -8.45
N ASN A 445 21.10 5.97 -8.35
CA ASN A 445 22.39 6.59 -8.01
C ASN A 445 22.73 6.49 -6.51
N GLY A 446 21.84 5.88 -5.73
CA GLY A 446 22.03 5.62 -4.31
C GLY A 446 21.62 6.76 -3.39
N ASN A 447 20.86 7.74 -3.90
CA ASN A 447 20.37 8.88 -3.13
C ASN A 447 19.07 8.52 -2.39
N PHE A 448 18.82 9.18 -1.27
CA PHE A 448 17.52 9.17 -0.60
C PHE A 448 16.77 10.45 -0.93
N LEU A 449 15.48 10.30 -1.23
CA LEU A 449 14.60 11.44 -1.54
C LEU A 449 14.02 12.10 -0.29
N GLU A 450 13.85 11.33 0.79
CA GLU A 450 13.31 11.84 2.06
C GLU A 450 14.10 13.03 2.60
N GLY A 451 13.41 14.13 2.89
CA GLY A 451 13.95 15.40 3.35
C GLY A 451 14.73 16.20 2.30
N LYS A 452 14.93 15.66 1.10
CA LYS A 452 15.75 16.28 0.04
C LYS A 452 14.98 16.61 -1.22
N GLY A 453 14.05 15.77 -1.65
CA GLY A 453 13.38 15.90 -2.95
C GLY A 453 14.35 15.78 -4.12
N ILE A 454 13.89 16.20 -5.30
CA ILE A 454 14.60 16.15 -6.57
C ILE A 454 14.96 17.57 -6.97
N GLU A 455 16.20 17.74 -7.42
CA GLU A 455 16.63 18.98 -8.03
C GLU A 455 16.31 18.95 -9.55
N PRO A 456 15.52 19.90 -10.07
CA PRO A 456 15.26 20.00 -11.49
C PRO A 456 16.54 20.23 -12.30
N ASN A 457 16.58 19.73 -13.54
CA ASN A 457 17.66 20.10 -14.48
C ASN A 457 17.60 21.60 -14.81
N TYR A 458 16.39 22.16 -14.83
CA TYR A 458 16.11 23.57 -15.02
C TYR A 458 15.22 24.08 -13.89
N VAL A 459 15.83 24.80 -12.94
CA VAL A 459 15.11 25.39 -11.82
C VAL A 459 14.37 26.64 -12.29
N VAL A 460 13.05 26.57 -12.27
CA VAL A 460 12.14 27.64 -12.70
C VAL A 460 10.94 27.64 -11.76
N ALA A 461 10.76 28.71 -11.01
CA ALA A 461 9.60 28.88 -10.14
C ALA A 461 8.36 29.30 -10.93
N LEU A 462 7.17 28.88 -10.47
CA LEU A 462 5.95 29.59 -10.81
C LEU A 462 5.82 30.80 -9.90
N ASP A 463 5.62 31.97 -10.52
CA ASP A 463 5.35 33.20 -9.78
C ASP A 463 4.02 33.79 -10.22
N ARG A 464 3.31 34.37 -9.25
CA ARG A 464 1.97 34.91 -9.47
C ARG A 464 1.95 36.02 -10.52
N LYS A 465 3.03 36.81 -10.60
CA LYS A 465 3.13 37.94 -11.55
C LYS A 465 3.14 37.44 -12.98
N SER A 466 3.94 36.41 -13.30
CA SER A 466 3.94 35.81 -14.64
C SER A 466 2.66 35.08 -14.96
N LEU A 467 2.07 34.36 -14.00
CA LEU A 467 0.75 33.73 -14.21
C LEU A 467 -0.33 34.76 -14.57
N LEU A 468 -0.34 35.93 -13.90
CA LEU A 468 -1.23 37.05 -14.23
C LEU A 468 -1.00 37.62 -15.63
N ALA A 469 0.25 37.60 -16.10
CA ALA A 469 0.62 37.96 -17.47
C ALA A 469 0.28 36.87 -18.52
N GLY A 470 -0.25 35.72 -18.08
CA GLY A 470 -0.56 34.58 -18.95
C GLY A 470 0.65 33.69 -19.29
N GLU A 471 1.74 33.82 -18.55
CA GLU A 471 3.00 33.11 -18.76
C GLU A 471 3.12 31.91 -17.78
N ASP A 472 3.20 30.69 -18.31
CA ASP A 472 3.66 29.51 -17.56
C ASP A 472 5.15 29.31 -17.87
N LYS A 473 6.00 29.99 -17.09
CA LYS A 473 7.46 29.97 -17.29
C LYS A 473 8.07 28.57 -17.31
N GLN A 474 7.49 27.62 -16.57
CA GLN A 474 7.96 26.24 -16.54
C GLN A 474 7.62 25.53 -17.86
N LEU A 475 6.38 25.65 -18.33
CA LEU A 475 5.97 25.10 -19.62
C LEU A 475 6.71 25.75 -20.79
N GLU A 476 6.88 27.07 -20.78
CA GLU A 476 7.63 27.81 -21.80
C GLU A 476 9.10 27.38 -21.84
N THR A 477 9.71 27.19 -20.66
CA THR A 477 11.08 26.65 -20.57
C THR A 477 11.16 25.24 -21.17
N ALA A 478 10.19 24.37 -20.86
CA ALA A 478 10.13 23.02 -21.43
C ALA A 478 9.99 23.05 -22.97
N LEU A 479 9.14 23.92 -23.51
CA LEU A 479 8.98 24.10 -24.95
C LEU A 479 10.27 24.63 -25.60
N ARG A 480 10.93 25.59 -24.96
CA ARG A 480 12.20 26.16 -25.42
C ARG A 480 13.30 25.10 -25.49
N ILE A 481 13.51 24.31 -24.44
CA ILE A 481 14.56 23.26 -24.45
C ILE A 481 14.29 22.19 -25.51
N ILE A 482 13.02 21.84 -25.75
CA ILE A 482 12.62 20.89 -26.79
C ILE A 482 12.98 21.43 -28.17
N LYS A 483 12.61 22.69 -28.45
CA LYS A 483 12.88 23.41 -29.70
C LYS A 483 14.37 23.56 -29.96
N GLU A 484 15.14 23.93 -28.94
CA GLU A 484 16.60 24.08 -29.01
C GLU A 484 17.35 22.73 -29.03
N ASN A 485 16.65 21.62 -28.78
CA ASN A 485 17.24 20.30 -28.57
C ASN A 485 18.36 20.31 -27.51
N LYS A 486 18.18 21.11 -26.46
CA LYS A 486 19.21 21.39 -25.48
C LYS A 486 19.22 20.35 -24.36
N ASP A 487 20.42 19.88 -23.99
CA ASP A 487 20.71 18.99 -22.87
C ASP A 487 19.97 17.63 -22.85
N PHE A 488 19.22 17.29 -23.91
CA PHE A 488 18.61 15.96 -24.01
C PHE A 488 19.70 14.89 -24.00
N PRO A 489 19.62 13.91 -23.09
CA PRO A 489 20.65 12.90 -23.02
C PRO A 489 20.72 12.11 -24.33
N LYS A 490 21.93 11.86 -24.81
CA LYS A 490 22.15 10.78 -25.79
C LYS A 490 21.75 9.48 -25.09
N SER A 491 20.90 8.67 -25.73
CA SER A 491 20.39 7.43 -25.14
C SER A 491 21.55 6.60 -24.59
N LEU A 492 21.36 5.95 -23.44
CA LEU A 492 22.36 5.01 -22.94
C LEU A 492 22.45 3.83 -23.92
N GLU A 493 23.46 3.89 -24.81
CA GLU A 493 24.02 2.72 -25.48
C GLU A 493 24.68 1.82 -24.44
N GLY A 494 23.84 1.06 -23.75
CA GLY A 494 24.27 0.03 -22.82
C GLY A 494 23.07 -0.81 -22.47
N ALA A 495 23.02 -2.04 -22.98
CA ALA A 495 22.18 -3.04 -22.37
C ALA A 495 22.64 -3.15 -20.90
N ILE A 496 21.75 -2.83 -19.96
CA ILE A 496 21.92 -3.42 -18.64
C ILE A 496 21.64 -4.89 -18.88
N THR A 497 22.68 -5.70 -18.91
CA THR A 497 22.54 -7.11 -18.55
C THR A 497 21.76 -7.07 -17.25
N ILE A 498 20.54 -7.62 -17.23
CA ILE A 498 19.85 -7.87 -15.98
C ILE A 498 20.77 -8.84 -15.26
N VAL A 499 21.66 -8.27 -14.47
CA VAL A 499 22.54 -9.02 -13.62
C VAL A 499 21.61 -9.52 -12.52
N THR A 500 21.08 -10.71 -12.74
CA THR A 500 20.68 -11.62 -11.67
C THR A 500 21.95 -12.04 -10.93
N GLU A 501 22.76 -11.09 -10.44
CA GLU A 501 23.83 -11.43 -9.50
C GLU A 501 23.14 -11.85 -8.22
N ASN A 502 23.13 -13.17 -8.05
CA ASN A 502 23.57 -13.80 -6.83
C ASN A 502 24.50 -12.88 -6.02
N ARG A 503 23.94 -12.09 -5.10
CA ARG A 503 24.66 -11.76 -3.87
C ARG A 503 24.80 -13.05 -3.06
N ASN A 504 25.78 -13.86 -3.44
CA ASN A 504 26.40 -14.81 -2.54
C ASN A 504 27.26 -13.99 -1.57
N SER A 505 26.64 -13.54 -0.48
CA SER A 505 27.22 -13.37 0.87
C SER A 505 26.40 -12.33 1.65
N PRO A 506 26.04 -12.59 2.92
CA PRO A 506 25.55 -11.54 3.81
C PRO A 506 26.66 -10.47 4.00
N PRO A 507 26.31 -9.18 4.16
CA PRO A 507 27.30 -8.16 4.50
C PRO A 507 28.00 -8.53 5.81
N PRO A 508 29.29 -8.24 5.98
CA PRO A 508 30.00 -8.51 7.23
C PRO A 508 29.28 -7.77 8.37
N ALA A 509 29.00 -8.49 9.44
CA ALA A 509 28.41 -7.91 10.65
C ALA A 509 29.24 -6.69 11.11
N PRO A 510 28.61 -5.56 11.46
CA PRO A 510 29.33 -4.44 12.04
C PRO A 510 30.04 -4.92 13.33
N LYS A 511 31.31 -4.53 13.49
CA LYS A 511 32.10 -4.88 14.68
C LYS A 511 31.39 -4.32 15.93
N PRO A 512 31.15 -5.13 16.98
CA PRO A 512 30.54 -4.64 18.21
C PRO A 512 31.42 -3.56 18.85
N ILE A 513 30.80 -2.40 19.14
CA ILE A 513 31.35 -1.40 20.06
C ILE A 513 31.04 -1.89 21.48
N PRO A 514 32.03 -2.07 22.38
CA PRO A 514 31.74 -2.50 23.74
C PRO A 514 31.16 -1.34 24.57
N VAL A 515 29.98 -1.53 25.16
CA VAL A 515 29.44 -0.69 26.23
C VAL A 515 29.20 -1.57 27.47
N PRO A 516 29.53 -1.11 28.70
CA PRO A 516 29.57 -1.96 29.89
C PRO A 516 28.16 -2.32 30.41
N ILE A 517 27.95 -3.61 30.70
CA ILE A 517 26.68 -4.11 31.24
C ILE A 517 26.67 -3.96 32.77
N GLY A 518 25.82 -3.04 33.27
CA GLY A 518 25.37 -3.01 34.67
C GLY A 518 24.24 -4.02 34.93
N LYS A 519 24.23 -4.61 36.13
CA LYS A 519 23.28 -5.66 36.58
C LYS A 519 21.81 -5.26 36.45
N LYS A 520 20.99 -6.16 35.87
CA LYS A 520 19.52 -6.06 35.81
C LYS A 520 18.87 -6.87 36.95
N LEU A 521 17.95 -6.22 37.66
CA LEU A 521 17.02 -6.81 38.64
C LEU A 521 15.84 -7.48 37.91
N ALA A 522 15.28 -8.51 38.55
CA ALA A 522 14.38 -9.52 37.99
C ALA A 522 13.00 -9.02 37.54
N GLU A 523 12.44 -9.68 36.53
CA GLU A 523 11.02 -9.65 36.15
C GLU A 523 10.60 -11.07 35.73
N VAL A 524 9.41 -11.49 36.14
CA VAL A 524 8.83 -12.83 35.91
C VAL A 524 7.73 -12.72 34.86
N THR A 525 7.78 -13.53 33.80
CA THR A 525 6.61 -13.84 32.97
C THR A 525 6.79 -15.24 32.34
N ILE A 526 5.72 -16.03 32.36
CA ILE A 526 5.66 -17.43 31.91
C ILE A 526 5.30 -17.47 30.41
N ARG A 527 6.10 -18.17 29.58
CA ARG A 527 5.79 -18.55 28.18
C ARG A 527 6.19 -20.01 27.95
N ALA A 528 5.40 -20.74 27.14
CA ALA A 528 5.63 -22.13 26.74
C ALA A 528 6.83 -22.24 25.77
N GLU A 529 7.72 -23.23 25.99
CA GLU A 529 8.96 -23.41 25.21
C GLU A 529 8.71 -24.03 23.82
N ASN A 530 9.48 -23.59 22.80
CA ASN A 530 9.63 -24.30 21.52
C ASN A 530 10.32 -25.65 21.72
N PRO A 531 9.91 -26.72 21.02
CA PRO A 531 10.53 -28.04 21.13
C PRO A 531 11.99 -28.06 20.62
N PRO A 532 12.85 -28.97 21.12
CA PRO A 532 14.25 -29.06 20.73
C PRO A 532 14.40 -29.64 19.31
N LEU A 533 15.46 -29.23 18.59
CA LEU A 533 15.85 -29.82 17.30
C LEU A 533 16.03 -31.35 17.43
N PRO A 534 15.56 -32.16 16.46
CA PRO A 534 15.48 -33.61 16.61
C PRO A 534 16.85 -34.29 16.49
N PRO A 535 17.01 -35.47 17.13
CA PRO A 535 18.17 -36.34 16.92
C PRO A 535 18.18 -36.96 15.51
N LYS A 536 19.34 -37.50 15.12
CA LYS A 536 19.62 -38.11 13.81
C LYS A 536 18.49 -39.03 13.33
N THR A 537 18.12 -38.82 12.06
CA THR A 537 17.18 -39.57 11.25
C THR A 537 17.38 -41.08 11.36
N VAL A 538 16.32 -41.77 11.78
CA VAL A 538 16.14 -43.20 11.53
C VAL A 538 15.30 -43.28 10.26
N ASP A 539 15.77 -44.02 9.25
CA ASP A 539 14.98 -44.38 8.06
C ASP A 539 13.82 -45.32 8.47
N LYS A 540 12.83 -44.80 9.19
CA LYS A 540 11.64 -45.54 9.62
C LYS A 540 10.44 -44.62 9.62
N LYS A 541 9.33 -45.09 9.04
CA LYS A 541 8.02 -44.46 9.15
C LYS A 541 7.32 -45.01 10.38
N ASP A 542 7.05 -44.15 11.35
CA ASP A 542 6.32 -44.49 12.56
C ASP A 542 4.90 -45.02 12.23
N GLU A 543 4.54 -46.20 12.73
CA GLU A 543 3.24 -46.82 12.47
C GLU A 543 2.06 -45.98 12.98
N LYS A 544 2.22 -45.28 14.10
CA LYS A 544 1.18 -44.41 14.65
C LYS A 544 1.02 -43.16 13.79
N ALA A 545 2.11 -42.58 13.29
CA ALA A 545 2.05 -41.50 12.32
C ALA A 545 1.31 -41.94 11.03
N LEU A 546 1.64 -43.12 10.51
CA LEU A 546 0.96 -43.71 9.34
C LEU A 546 -0.54 -43.91 9.59
N ARG A 547 -0.93 -44.40 10.77
CA ARG A 547 -2.35 -44.57 11.13
C ARG A 547 -3.10 -43.24 11.18
N VAL A 548 -2.52 -42.19 11.79
CA VAL A 548 -3.12 -40.85 11.84
C VAL A 548 -3.30 -40.27 10.42
N ILE A 549 -2.29 -40.43 9.55
CA ILE A 549 -2.40 -40.00 8.15
C ILE A 549 -3.48 -40.81 7.41
N ALA A 550 -3.55 -42.12 7.62
CA ALA A 550 -4.58 -42.97 7.00
C ALA A 550 -5.99 -42.61 7.49
N ASP A 551 -6.15 -42.31 8.78
CA ASP A 551 -7.39 -41.79 9.36
C ASP A 551 -7.85 -40.50 8.67
N PHE A 552 -6.93 -39.55 8.46
CA PHE A 552 -7.18 -38.33 7.71
C PHE A 552 -7.58 -38.63 6.25
N VAL A 553 -6.80 -39.44 5.54
CA VAL A 553 -7.06 -39.79 4.13
C VAL A 553 -8.43 -40.44 3.98
N ASN A 554 -8.80 -41.34 4.89
CA ASN A 554 -10.14 -41.94 4.90
C ASN A 554 -11.22 -40.90 5.18
N LYS A 555 -10.99 -40.00 6.14
CA LYS A 555 -11.94 -38.95 6.53
C LYS A 555 -12.25 -37.98 5.38
N ILE A 556 -11.27 -37.68 4.53
CA ILE A 556 -11.45 -36.76 3.39
C ILE A 556 -12.10 -37.40 2.15
N GLY A 557 -12.43 -38.70 2.19
CA GLY A 557 -13.06 -39.43 1.09
C GLY A 557 -12.16 -40.46 0.40
N GLY A 558 -10.92 -40.63 0.87
CA GLY A 558 -9.97 -41.64 0.39
C GLY A 558 -9.06 -41.16 -0.74
N ALA A 559 -7.91 -41.83 -0.88
CA ALA A 559 -6.89 -41.52 -1.89
C ALA A 559 -7.43 -41.57 -3.33
N GLU A 560 -8.22 -42.60 -3.65
CA GLU A 560 -8.75 -42.82 -5.00
C GLU A 560 -9.62 -41.66 -5.48
N ALA A 561 -10.49 -41.12 -4.62
CA ALA A 561 -11.37 -40.01 -4.96
C ALA A 561 -10.56 -38.74 -5.33
N PHE A 562 -9.48 -38.44 -4.59
CA PHE A 562 -8.57 -37.34 -4.93
C PHE A 562 -7.81 -37.57 -6.23
N THR A 563 -7.41 -38.82 -6.55
CA THR A 563 -6.71 -39.09 -7.81
C THR A 563 -7.58 -38.83 -9.04
N LYS A 564 -8.91 -38.95 -8.90
CA LYS A 564 -9.90 -38.67 -9.95
C LYS A 564 -10.13 -37.17 -10.21
N ILE A 565 -9.58 -36.29 -9.38
CA ILE A 565 -9.61 -34.84 -9.63
C ILE A 565 -8.60 -34.51 -10.74
N ASN A 566 -9.09 -34.24 -11.93
CA ASN A 566 -8.31 -33.81 -13.09
C ASN A 566 -8.24 -32.29 -13.23
N SER A 567 -9.26 -31.59 -12.76
CA SER A 567 -9.29 -30.13 -12.69
C SER A 567 -10.09 -29.64 -11.49
N TYR A 568 -9.86 -28.40 -11.08
CA TYR A 568 -10.74 -27.70 -10.16
C TYR A 568 -10.72 -26.19 -10.37
N ILE A 569 -11.82 -25.56 -9.97
CA ILE A 569 -11.96 -24.10 -9.84
C ILE A 569 -12.32 -23.83 -8.38
N LEU A 570 -11.53 -22.99 -7.73
CA LEU A 570 -11.83 -22.45 -6.40
C LEU A 570 -12.06 -20.96 -6.55
N LYS A 571 -13.11 -20.44 -5.91
CA LYS A 571 -13.33 -19.01 -5.79
C LYS A 571 -13.62 -18.65 -4.36
N GLY A 572 -13.17 -17.48 -3.96
CA GLY A 572 -13.41 -16.98 -2.62
C GLY A 572 -12.91 -15.56 -2.45
N LYS A 573 -12.85 -15.17 -1.19
CA LYS A 573 -12.29 -13.90 -0.76
C LYS A 573 -11.02 -14.16 0.04
N SER A 574 -10.16 -13.17 0.06
CA SER A 574 -8.99 -13.19 0.91
C SER A 574 -8.79 -11.84 1.55
N ALA A 575 -8.32 -11.85 2.79
CA ALA A 575 -7.74 -10.67 3.42
C ALA A 575 -6.24 -10.91 3.54
N VAL A 576 -5.46 -9.96 3.03
CA VAL A 576 -4.01 -9.96 3.21
C VAL A 576 -3.67 -8.93 4.27
N ASP A 577 -3.05 -9.37 5.36
CA ASP A 577 -2.50 -8.49 6.37
C ASP A 577 -1.04 -8.18 6.06
N VAL A 578 -0.79 -6.93 5.70
CA VAL A 578 0.47 -6.42 5.21
C VAL A 578 0.98 -5.42 6.25
N ARG A 579 1.65 -5.92 7.30
CA ARG A 579 2.16 -5.12 8.45
C ARG A 579 1.03 -4.26 9.04
N GLY A 580 -0.13 -4.86 9.28
CA GLY A 580 -1.30 -4.20 9.89
C GLY A 580 -2.26 -3.55 8.89
N SER A 581 -1.89 -3.42 7.62
CA SER A 581 -2.83 -2.98 6.58
C SER A 581 -3.54 -4.19 6.00
N LYS A 582 -4.86 -4.23 6.15
CA LYS A 582 -5.70 -5.25 5.52
C LYS A 582 -6.12 -4.83 4.12
N ALA A 583 -5.86 -5.68 3.14
CA ALA A 583 -6.38 -5.55 1.79
C ALA A 583 -7.32 -6.71 1.49
N ASP A 584 -8.54 -6.38 1.05
CA ASP A 584 -9.50 -7.38 0.61
C ASP A 584 -9.26 -7.69 -0.86
N LEU A 585 -9.23 -8.98 -1.17
CA LEU A 585 -9.00 -9.52 -2.49
C LEU A 585 -10.10 -10.51 -2.83
N GLU A 586 -10.53 -10.52 -4.09
CA GLU A 586 -11.17 -11.70 -4.66
C GLU A 586 -10.07 -12.64 -5.15
N ILE A 587 -10.22 -13.93 -4.87
CA ILE A 587 -9.25 -14.94 -5.32
C ILE A 587 -9.95 -16.02 -6.14
N SER A 588 -9.35 -16.37 -7.26
CA SER A 588 -9.76 -17.47 -8.13
C SER A 588 -8.56 -18.36 -8.44
N ILE A 589 -8.68 -19.64 -8.13
CA ILE A 589 -7.62 -20.64 -8.33
C ILE A 589 -8.12 -21.70 -9.31
N PHE A 590 -7.29 -21.98 -10.31
CA PHE A 590 -7.57 -22.90 -11.40
C PHE A 590 -6.46 -23.93 -11.47
N ARG A 591 -6.82 -25.20 -11.56
CA ARG A 591 -5.87 -26.30 -11.78
C ARG A 591 -6.42 -27.21 -12.86
N GLN A 592 -5.56 -27.60 -13.80
CA GLN A 592 -5.88 -28.61 -14.81
C GLN A 592 -4.68 -29.53 -15.04
N LYS A 593 -4.89 -30.84 -14.92
CA LYS A 593 -3.87 -31.84 -15.26
C LYS A 593 -3.69 -31.97 -16.78
N PRO A 594 -2.46 -32.21 -17.28
CA PRO A 594 -1.20 -32.22 -16.53
C PRO A 594 -0.67 -30.80 -16.32
N GLY A 595 -0.21 -30.51 -15.10
CA GLY A 595 0.66 -29.37 -14.82
C GLY A 595 0.01 -27.98 -14.70
N LYS A 596 -1.01 -27.61 -15.48
CA LYS A 596 -1.54 -26.23 -15.52
C LYS A 596 -2.11 -25.73 -14.19
N TYR A 597 -1.73 -24.51 -13.81
CA TYR A 597 -2.19 -23.82 -12.60
C TYR A 597 -2.30 -22.31 -12.85
N ALA A 598 -3.34 -21.67 -12.32
CA ALA A 598 -3.46 -20.22 -12.30
C ALA A 598 -4.07 -19.77 -10.98
N GLU A 599 -3.48 -18.75 -10.36
CA GLU A 599 -4.00 -18.05 -9.19
C GLU A 599 -4.16 -16.60 -9.57
N ILE A 600 -5.42 -16.13 -9.55
CA ILE A 600 -5.82 -14.80 -9.99
C ILE A 600 -6.40 -14.08 -8.78
N MET A 601 -5.80 -12.97 -8.41
CA MET A 601 -6.26 -12.10 -7.33
C MET A 601 -6.73 -10.78 -7.92
N LYS A 602 -7.84 -10.24 -7.43
CA LYS A 602 -8.37 -8.94 -7.85
C LYS A 602 -8.60 -8.04 -6.66
N SER A 603 -8.29 -6.76 -6.83
CA SER A 603 -8.64 -5.71 -5.87
C SER A 603 -8.83 -4.38 -6.60
N ASP A 604 -9.58 -3.48 -5.99
CA ASP A 604 -9.79 -2.13 -6.53
C ASP A 604 -8.50 -1.31 -6.60
N VAL A 605 -7.54 -1.62 -5.72
CA VAL A 605 -6.27 -0.88 -5.60
C VAL A 605 -5.23 -1.38 -6.60
N LEU A 606 -5.01 -2.69 -6.66
CA LEU A 606 -3.93 -3.29 -7.47
C LEU A 606 -4.40 -3.84 -8.82
N GLY A 607 -5.71 -3.91 -9.05
CA GLY A 607 -6.28 -4.54 -10.22
C GLY A 607 -6.15 -6.06 -10.15
N GLU A 608 -6.06 -6.68 -11.33
CA GLU A 608 -5.82 -8.12 -11.45
C GLU A 608 -4.32 -8.43 -11.37
N VAL A 609 -3.96 -9.38 -10.50
CA VAL A 609 -2.64 -9.99 -10.42
C VAL A 609 -2.79 -11.49 -10.68
N ARG A 610 -1.99 -12.00 -11.61
CA ARG A 610 -2.06 -13.39 -12.07
C ARG A 610 -0.71 -14.06 -11.87
N GLN A 611 -0.71 -15.18 -11.17
CA GLN A 611 0.41 -16.12 -11.17
C GLN A 611 -0.03 -17.38 -11.92
N VAL A 612 0.64 -17.68 -13.02
CA VAL A 612 0.22 -18.72 -13.94
C VAL A 612 1.37 -19.64 -14.26
N TYR A 613 1.12 -20.94 -14.26
CA TYR A 613 1.93 -21.95 -14.92
C TYR A 613 1.11 -22.64 -16.00
N ASN A 614 1.53 -22.50 -17.26
CA ASN A 614 0.76 -22.96 -18.41
C ASN A 614 1.08 -24.41 -18.84
N GLY A 615 1.80 -25.16 -18.00
CA GLY A 615 2.30 -26.51 -18.33
C GLY A 615 3.70 -26.53 -18.94
N LYS A 616 4.28 -25.37 -19.27
CA LYS A 616 5.65 -25.24 -19.78
C LYS A 616 6.46 -24.19 -19.03
N LYS A 617 5.87 -23.02 -18.78
CA LYS A 617 6.52 -21.90 -18.12
C LYS A 617 5.60 -21.24 -17.10
N SER A 618 6.22 -20.59 -16.13
CA SER A 618 5.49 -19.76 -15.16
C SER A 618 5.71 -18.28 -15.44
N PHE A 619 4.70 -17.47 -15.19
CA PHE A 619 4.78 -16.02 -15.28
C PHE A 619 3.91 -15.36 -14.22
N VAL A 620 4.27 -14.12 -13.89
CA VAL A 620 3.45 -13.20 -13.10
C VAL A 620 3.11 -12.01 -13.96
N GLN A 621 1.83 -11.63 -13.96
CA GLN A 621 1.32 -10.49 -14.69
C GLN A 621 0.39 -9.67 -13.81
N ALA A 622 0.45 -8.35 -13.90
CA ALA A 622 -0.49 -7.47 -13.23
C ALA A 622 -0.93 -6.30 -14.12
N ASP A 623 -2.15 -5.80 -13.88
CA ASP A 623 -2.74 -4.69 -14.65
C ASP A 623 -1.91 -3.38 -14.53
N TYR A 624 -1.12 -3.20 -13.46
CA TYR A 624 -0.20 -2.06 -13.32
C TYR A 624 1.10 -2.17 -14.16
N GLY A 625 1.19 -3.17 -15.03
CA GLY A 625 2.27 -3.33 -16.00
C GLY A 625 3.39 -4.27 -15.58
N LEU A 626 3.28 -4.96 -14.45
CA LEU A 626 4.17 -6.09 -14.15
C LEU A 626 3.92 -7.21 -15.17
N ASP A 627 4.97 -7.66 -15.83
CA ASP A 627 4.93 -8.84 -16.70
C ASP A 627 6.29 -9.52 -16.66
N THR A 628 6.41 -10.62 -15.92
CA THR A 628 7.70 -11.28 -15.69
C THR A 628 7.57 -12.78 -15.82
N ASP A 629 8.37 -13.35 -16.72
CA ASP A 629 8.55 -14.80 -16.81
C ASP A 629 9.43 -15.25 -15.64
N LEU A 630 8.99 -16.28 -14.91
CA LEU A 630 9.75 -16.82 -13.79
C LEU A 630 10.85 -17.73 -14.33
N THR A 631 12.10 -17.42 -14.01
CA THR A 631 13.31 -18.04 -14.60
C THR A 631 13.56 -19.49 -14.19
N THR A 632 12.77 -20.02 -13.26
CA THR A 632 12.84 -21.40 -12.79
C THR A 632 11.48 -22.05 -12.98
N GLU A 633 11.43 -23.31 -13.43
CA GLU A 633 10.21 -24.12 -13.33
C GLU A 633 9.69 -24.00 -11.90
N VAL A 634 8.52 -23.39 -11.76
CA VAL A 634 7.85 -23.36 -10.47
C VAL A 634 7.37 -24.78 -10.26
N ASP A 635 7.89 -25.42 -9.22
CA ASP A 635 7.34 -26.67 -8.74
C ASP A 635 5.89 -26.39 -8.33
N THR A 636 4.96 -26.70 -9.24
CA THR A 636 3.53 -26.46 -9.02
C THR A 636 3.03 -27.23 -7.81
N ALA A 637 3.69 -28.35 -7.48
CA ALA A 637 3.44 -29.08 -6.24
C ALA A 637 3.86 -28.32 -4.98
N ARG A 638 4.44 -27.11 -5.06
CA ARG A 638 4.71 -26.25 -3.88
C ARG A 638 3.79 -25.05 -3.76
N ILE A 639 3.16 -24.63 -4.85
CA ILE A 639 2.28 -23.45 -4.86
C ILE A 639 0.80 -23.83 -4.92
N GLU A 640 0.48 -25.06 -5.33
CA GLU A 640 -0.87 -25.57 -5.40
C GLU A 640 -1.51 -25.65 -4.00
N ILE A 641 -2.71 -25.08 -3.84
CA ILE A 641 -3.40 -24.97 -2.55
C ILE A 641 -3.70 -26.32 -1.88
N PHE A 642 -3.92 -27.38 -2.67
CA PHE A 642 -4.09 -28.75 -2.17
C PHE A 642 -2.81 -29.59 -2.15
N SER A 643 -1.64 -29.00 -2.40
CA SER A 643 -0.37 -29.71 -2.34
C SER A 643 -0.14 -30.47 -1.03
N PRO A 644 -0.32 -29.86 0.17
CA PRO A 644 -0.16 -30.58 1.43
C PRO A 644 -1.02 -31.86 1.52
N ILE A 645 -2.26 -31.77 1.06
CA ILE A 645 -3.20 -32.90 1.04
C ILE A 645 -2.75 -33.96 0.02
N ASN A 646 -2.36 -33.54 -1.18
CA ASN A 646 -1.83 -34.43 -2.22
C ASN A 646 -0.58 -35.19 -1.78
N ASN A 647 0.31 -34.56 -1.01
CA ASN A 647 1.49 -35.21 -0.45
C ASN A 647 1.13 -36.26 0.60
N LEU A 648 0.12 -36.01 1.43
CA LEU A 648 -0.37 -36.98 2.41
C LEU A 648 -1.02 -38.21 1.77
N ILE A 649 -1.64 -38.04 0.61
CA ILE A 649 -2.26 -39.13 -0.16
C ILE A 649 -1.19 -40.03 -0.82
N LYS A 650 -0.05 -39.44 -1.22
CA LYS A 650 1.09 -40.15 -1.83
C LYS A 650 2.04 -40.66 -0.75
N ASN A 651 1.89 -41.91 -0.34
CA ASN A 651 2.69 -42.49 0.75
C ASN A 651 4.22 -42.41 0.51
N ASP A 652 4.68 -42.33 -0.75
CA ASP A 652 6.09 -42.16 -1.14
C ASP A 652 6.63 -40.73 -1.02
N ALA A 653 5.78 -39.72 -0.74
CA ALA A 653 6.20 -38.33 -0.59
C ALA A 653 7.15 -38.07 0.60
N PHE A 654 7.10 -38.94 1.62
CA PHE A 654 7.90 -38.83 2.83
C PHE A 654 8.94 -39.95 2.93
N LYS A 655 10.18 -39.57 3.20
CA LYS A 655 11.29 -40.48 3.48
C LYS A 655 11.21 -41.03 4.91
N SER A 656 10.88 -40.17 5.88
CA SER A 656 10.69 -40.55 7.29
C SER A 656 9.46 -39.88 7.88
N LEU A 657 8.86 -40.52 8.89
CA LEU A 657 7.71 -40.03 9.65
C LEU A 657 7.93 -40.34 11.13
N THR A 658 7.81 -39.33 11.99
CA THR A 658 7.99 -39.44 13.45
C THR A 658 6.75 -38.89 14.16
N TYR A 659 6.10 -39.71 14.99
CA TYR A 659 4.96 -39.28 15.79
C TYR A 659 5.45 -38.62 17.08
N GLN A 660 5.09 -37.34 17.30
CA GLN A 660 5.60 -36.56 18.44
C GLN A 660 4.67 -36.58 19.67
N GLY A 661 3.37 -36.83 19.50
CA GLY A 661 2.43 -36.82 20.62
C GLY A 661 1.12 -36.10 20.30
N ILE A 662 0.31 -35.89 21.35
CA ILE A 662 -0.89 -35.03 21.31
C ILE A 662 -0.53 -33.74 22.04
N PHE A 663 -0.81 -32.61 21.42
CA PHE A 663 -0.55 -31.29 21.97
C PHE A 663 -1.84 -30.46 21.94
N ASP A 664 -1.99 -29.56 22.91
CA ASP A 664 -3.06 -28.55 22.89
C ASP A 664 -2.64 -27.38 22.00
N ARG A 665 -3.50 -27.00 21.06
CA ARG A 665 -3.35 -25.84 20.19
C ARG A 665 -4.64 -25.03 20.24
N GLN A 666 -4.61 -23.91 20.97
CA GLN A 666 -5.75 -22.99 21.11
C GLN A 666 -7.05 -23.69 21.58
N GLY A 667 -6.93 -24.66 22.49
CA GLY A 667 -8.07 -25.41 23.02
C GLY A 667 -8.50 -26.62 22.17
N ARG A 668 -7.81 -26.90 21.05
CA ARG A 668 -8.00 -28.12 20.25
C ARG A 668 -6.84 -29.09 20.47
N LYS A 669 -7.13 -30.36 20.71
CA LYS A 669 -6.11 -31.41 20.83
C LYS A 669 -5.71 -31.89 19.43
N ALA A 670 -4.41 -31.86 19.13
CA ALA A 670 -3.90 -32.30 17.84
C ALA A 670 -2.76 -33.31 17.97
N HIS A 671 -2.80 -34.36 17.15
CA HIS A 671 -1.67 -35.23 16.86
C HIS A 671 -0.61 -34.45 16.08
N ILE A 672 0.64 -34.48 16.55
CA ILE A 672 1.78 -33.85 15.86
C ILE A 672 2.67 -34.90 15.23
N ILE A 673 2.97 -34.73 13.95
CA ILE A 673 3.84 -35.60 13.16
C ILE A 673 4.93 -34.73 12.52
N GLU A 674 6.18 -35.15 12.65
CA GLU A 674 7.30 -34.59 11.90
C GLU A 674 7.70 -35.55 10.79
N ALA A 675 8.08 -35.00 9.64
CA ALA A 675 8.45 -35.77 8.46
C ALA A 675 9.65 -35.14 7.75
N GLU A 676 10.40 -35.97 7.04
CA GLU A 676 11.35 -35.53 6.03
C GLU A 676 10.79 -35.92 4.66
N THR A 677 10.62 -34.96 3.75
CA THR A 677 10.17 -35.24 2.38
C THR A 677 11.24 -36.01 1.60
N ALA A 678 10.85 -36.61 0.47
CA ALA A 678 11.79 -37.24 -0.47
C ALA A 678 12.90 -36.27 -0.96
N GLU A 679 12.66 -34.96 -0.87
CA GLU A 679 13.60 -33.89 -1.23
C GLU A 679 14.39 -33.33 -0.04
N TYR A 680 14.44 -34.05 1.09
CA TYR A 680 15.18 -33.66 2.30
C TYR A 680 14.69 -32.34 2.92
N THR A 681 13.38 -32.11 2.88
CA THR A 681 12.76 -30.95 3.53
C THR A 681 12.02 -31.39 4.79
N ASN A 682 12.25 -30.70 5.91
CA ASN A 682 11.54 -30.99 7.15
C ASN A 682 10.12 -30.40 7.10
N VAL A 683 9.16 -31.20 7.55
CA VAL A 683 7.74 -30.88 7.60
C VAL A 683 7.20 -31.20 8.99
N ALA A 684 6.36 -30.34 9.54
CA ALA A 684 5.56 -30.60 10.73
C ALA A 684 4.08 -30.51 10.38
N MET A 685 3.30 -31.48 10.85
CA MET A 685 1.88 -31.63 10.53
C MET A 685 1.09 -31.79 11.83
N ALA A 686 -0.06 -31.12 11.90
CA ALA A 686 -0.98 -31.23 13.01
C ALA A 686 -2.32 -31.78 12.52
N PHE A 687 -2.83 -32.83 13.17
CA PHE A 687 -4.14 -33.42 12.87
C PHE A 687 -5.02 -33.35 14.11
N ASP A 688 -6.23 -32.83 13.99
CA ASP A 688 -7.17 -32.75 15.10
C ASP A 688 -7.58 -34.16 15.56
N VAL A 689 -7.61 -34.38 16.88
CA VAL A 689 -7.84 -35.71 17.47
C VAL A 689 -9.28 -36.18 17.27
N GLU A 690 -10.26 -35.28 17.30
CA GLU A 690 -11.68 -35.63 17.26
C GLU A 690 -12.19 -35.76 15.83
N THR A 691 -11.91 -34.75 15.01
CA THR A 691 -12.36 -34.67 13.62
C THR A 691 -11.48 -35.48 12.67
N LYS A 692 -10.24 -35.79 13.07
CA LYS A 692 -9.19 -36.44 12.28
C LYS A 692 -8.68 -35.60 11.10
N LEU A 693 -9.02 -34.31 11.06
CA LEU A 693 -8.69 -33.41 9.95
C LEU A 693 -7.30 -32.79 10.12
N LEU A 694 -6.64 -32.51 9.00
CA LEU A 694 -5.39 -31.76 8.99
C LEU A 694 -5.67 -30.31 9.42
N VAL A 695 -4.99 -29.85 10.45
CA VAL A 695 -5.13 -28.49 11.01
C VAL A 695 -4.03 -27.58 10.49
N SER A 696 -2.80 -28.09 10.38
CA SER A 696 -1.70 -27.31 9.82
C SER A 696 -0.64 -28.18 9.18
N TYR A 697 0.00 -27.65 8.15
CA TYR A 697 1.15 -28.21 7.47
C TYR A 697 2.24 -27.15 7.35
N ILE A 698 3.39 -27.38 7.96
CA ILE A 698 4.49 -26.40 8.04
C ILE A 698 5.75 -27.04 7.46
N GLN A 699 6.36 -26.38 6.48
CA GLN A 699 7.56 -26.81 5.77
C GLN A 699 8.51 -25.62 5.58
N GLN A 700 9.60 -25.55 6.36
CA GLN A 700 10.63 -24.48 6.33
C GLN A 700 10.10 -23.03 6.26
N PHE A 701 9.72 -22.57 5.06
CA PHE A 701 9.26 -21.21 4.73
C PHE A 701 7.83 -21.18 4.18
N TYR A 702 7.13 -22.32 4.26
CA TYR A 702 5.77 -22.51 3.84
C TYR A 702 4.92 -23.03 5.01
N GLY A 703 3.87 -22.34 5.40
CA GLY A 703 2.93 -22.75 6.43
C GLY A 703 1.50 -22.62 5.94
N VAL A 704 0.69 -23.66 6.11
CA VAL A 704 -0.75 -23.58 5.84
C VAL A 704 -1.52 -24.10 7.04
N SER A 705 -2.54 -23.38 7.45
CA SER A 705 -3.54 -23.82 8.43
C SER A 705 -4.90 -23.94 7.77
N TYR A 706 -5.73 -24.86 8.29
CA TYR A 706 -7.07 -25.12 7.79
C TYR A 706 -8.08 -24.92 8.92
N GLY A 707 -9.01 -23.98 8.74
CA GLY A 707 -10.00 -23.61 9.75
C GLY A 707 -11.31 -24.36 9.65
N ASP A 708 -11.74 -24.67 8.42
CA ASP A 708 -13.05 -25.23 8.09
C ASP A 708 -12.95 -26.25 6.95
N TYR A 709 -13.76 -27.31 7.01
CA TYR A 709 -13.88 -28.36 6.00
C TYR A 709 -15.35 -28.64 5.68
N ARG A 710 -15.69 -28.68 4.39
CA ARG A 710 -17.06 -28.91 3.92
C ARG A 710 -17.13 -30.04 2.90
N GLN A 711 -18.27 -30.73 2.91
CA GLN A 711 -18.53 -31.83 2.00
C GLN A 711 -18.82 -31.28 0.59
N ILE A 712 -18.05 -31.72 -0.40
CA ILE A 712 -18.24 -31.43 -1.82
C ILE A 712 -18.23 -32.77 -2.56
N GLU A 713 -19.37 -33.15 -3.13
CA GLU A 713 -19.58 -34.49 -3.67
C GLU A 713 -19.22 -35.56 -2.63
N ASN A 714 -18.29 -36.48 -2.93
CA ASN A 714 -17.81 -37.52 -2.03
C ASN A 714 -16.52 -37.14 -1.27
N LEU A 715 -16.07 -35.88 -1.37
CA LEU A 715 -14.84 -35.40 -0.74
C LEU A 715 -15.13 -34.38 0.37
N LEU A 716 -14.26 -34.35 1.37
CA LEU A 716 -14.27 -33.32 2.41
C LEU A 716 -13.07 -32.39 2.18
N LEU A 717 -13.34 -31.13 1.83
CA LEU A 717 -12.33 -30.17 1.36
C LEU A 717 -12.29 -28.91 2.24
N PRO A 718 -11.11 -28.28 2.42
CA PRO A 718 -11.00 -27.10 3.26
C PRO A 718 -11.61 -25.87 2.58
N PHE A 719 -12.32 -25.05 3.35
CA PHE A 719 -12.94 -23.80 2.92
C PHE A 719 -12.29 -22.55 3.53
N ASP A 720 -11.66 -22.68 4.69
CA ASP A 720 -10.93 -21.60 5.36
C ASP A 720 -9.45 -22.01 5.43
N ILE A 721 -8.60 -21.28 4.73
CA ILE A 721 -7.21 -21.64 4.46
C ILE A 721 -6.32 -20.44 4.75
N GLU A 722 -5.56 -20.52 5.84
CA GLU A 722 -4.57 -19.51 6.19
C GLU A 722 -3.21 -19.92 5.62
N ARG A 723 -2.68 -19.14 4.67
CA ARG A 723 -1.32 -19.32 4.13
C ARG A 723 -0.36 -18.36 4.79
N GLU A 724 0.76 -18.88 5.26
CA GLU A 724 1.93 -18.18 5.81
C GLU A 724 1.66 -17.26 7.00
N GLY A 725 0.48 -17.36 7.64
CA GLY A 725 0.09 -16.50 8.75
C GLY A 725 -0.22 -15.05 8.38
N PHE A 726 -0.39 -14.73 7.08
CA PHE A 726 -0.73 -13.38 6.63
C PHE A 726 -1.86 -13.32 5.59
N MET A 727 -2.15 -14.43 4.91
CA MET A 727 -3.19 -14.49 3.88
C MET A 727 -4.24 -15.49 4.31
N ASN A 728 -5.43 -15.02 4.67
CA ASN A 728 -6.57 -15.90 4.90
C ASN A 728 -7.39 -16.02 3.63
N ILE A 729 -7.66 -17.24 3.16
CA ILE A 729 -8.48 -17.52 1.99
C ILE A 729 -9.75 -18.21 2.46
N GLU A 730 -10.87 -17.51 2.31
CA GLU A 730 -12.22 -18.01 2.56
C GLU A 730 -12.86 -18.37 1.23
N LEU A 731 -12.89 -19.67 0.91
CA LEU A 731 -13.51 -20.19 -0.29
C LEU A 731 -15.04 -20.08 -0.18
N GLU A 732 -15.66 -19.59 -1.25
CA GLU A 732 -17.11 -19.51 -1.41
C GLU A 732 -17.60 -20.63 -2.35
N GLU A 733 -16.75 -21.07 -3.29
CA GLU A 733 -17.09 -22.06 -4.31
C GLU A 733 -15.91 -23.02 -4.57
N ILE A 734 -16.20 -24.31 -4.64
CA ILE A 734 -15.31 -25.36 -5.14
C ILE A 734 -16.03 -26.16 -6.22
N LYS A 735 -15.47 -26.20 -7.43
CA LYS A 735 -15.94 -27.04 -8.54
C LYS A 735 -14.87 -28.07 -8.87
N LEU A 736 -15.25 -29.35 -8.86
CA LEU A 736 -14.37 -30.46 -9.20
C LEU A 736 -14.60 -30.91 -10.65
N ASN A 737 -13.52 -31.23 -11.34
CA ASN A 737 -13.51 -31.63 -12.75
C ASN A 737 -14.25 -30.72 -13.76
N PRO A 738 -14.28 -29.38 -13.60
CA PRO A 738 -14.90 -28.51 -14.60
C PRO A 738 -14.03 -28.44 -15.87
N ALA A 739 -14.66 -28.08 -17.00
CA ALA A 739 -13.94 -27.54 -18.14
C ALA A 739 -13.37 -26.15 -17.75
N ILE A 740 -12.10 -25.91 -18.07
CA ILE A 740 -11.42 -24.64 -17.81
C ILE A 740 -10.98 -24.06 -19.16
N GLU A 741 -11.29 -22.80 -19.40
CA GLU A 741 -10.89 -22.09 -20.62
C GLU A 741 -9.37 -21.93 -20.69
N GLU A 742 -8.78 -22.19 -21.86
CA GLU A 742 -7.33 -22.12 -22.04
C GLU A 742 -6.78 -20.70 -21.81
N SER A 743 -7.58 -19.67 -22.08
CA SER A 743 -7.26 -18.25 -21.88
C SER A 743 -6.81 -17.94 -20.45
N ILE A 744 -7.32 -18.67 -19.45
CA ILE A 744 -6.96 -18.52 -18.03
C ILE A 744 -5.47 -18.81 -17.79
N PHE A 745 -4.86 -19.69 -18.60
CA PHE A 745 -3.46 -20.07 -18.50
C PHE A 745 -2.53 -19.26 -19.43
N MET A 746 -3.07 -18.28 -20.16
CA MET A 746 -2.33 -17.44 -21.11
C MET A 746 -2.15 -16.03 -20.58
N LYS A 747 -1.14 -15.29 -21.06
CA LYS A 747 -0.98 -13.86 -20.74
C LYS A 747 -2.22 -13.10 -21.21
N LYS A 748 -2.71 -12.18 -20.38
CA LYS A 748 -3.75 -11.22 -20.71
C LYS A 748 -3.09 -10.12 -21.52
N GLU A 749 -3.69 -9.73 -22.63
CA GLU A 749 -3.11 -8.70 -23.48
C GLU A 749 -3.57 -7.33 -23.01
N ASN A 750 -2.63 -6.46 -22.61
CA ASN A 750 -2.91 -5.09 -22.21
C ASN A 750 -2.59 -4.11 -23.36
N CYS A 751 -3.05 -2.85 -23.24
CA CYS A 751 -2.83 -1.83 -24.27
C CYS A 751 -1.35 -1.65 -24.65
N PHE A 752 -0.45 -1.84 -23.69
CA PHE A 752 0.99 -1.62 -23.84
C PHE A 752 1.77 -2.84 -24.35
N ASP A 753 1.11 -4.01 -24.46
CA ASP A 753 1.72 -5.24 -24.99
C ASP A 753 1.65 -5.28 -26.53
N ARG A 754 0.82 -4.45 -27.14
CA ARG A 754 0.68 -4.29 -28.60
C ARG A 754 1.60 -3.19 -29.10
N GLY A 755 2.39 -3.44 -30.15
CA GLY A 755 3.22 -2.41 -30.80
C GLY A 755 2.42 -1.20 -31.31
N ASN A 756 3.13 -0.11 -31.62
CA ASN A 756 2.57 1.16 -32.11
C ASN A 756 2.08 1.14 -33.57
#